data_AF-G1X5L4-F1
#
_entry.id   AF-G1X5L4-F1
#
_cell.length_a   1.000
_cell.length_b   1.000
_cell.length_c   1.000
_cell.angle_alpha   90.00
_cell.angle_beta   90.00
_cell.angle_gamma   90.00
#
_symmetry.space_group_name_H-M   'P 1'
#
loop_
_entity.id
_entity.type
_entity.pdbx_description
1 polymer ?
#
loop_
_entity_poly.entity_id
_entity_poly.type
_entity_poly.pdbx_seq_one_letter_code
_entity_poly.pdbx_strand_id
1 'polypeptide(L)'
;MAPVCNPVGEEEEEEAGKRVPTLSAKYSILERLVRALISEKLVDLSQFAKAGIALSIQTSLCGRVTVSHPIYAHSGNPAEIKQICDPLEFLDELERAGIVRNDTSWTLARNEIENSLNSLIQALEAEQSRSENLRSSSLHKFDPQTPFSSLVTALTETGYGKHALAGFEQLVVDGHPLTPAGKVRTGMSSADAARYGPEFGSKFGLRFIAVAKDSVEAEDGTCNEISRCSRINPIQGTGIDAFNRALNSCYQDTVECLRMELIQMGRRPEDFVVVPVHPHQLDNAIPKLHAEALVRKTIIPLQSSLPAHPLMSYRTFAVKGRENKGLHIKTALEVQLTGAIRGISSASARNAPRMSRLLARIIAGDTDLQRTDSRGRELFIPERALAAVAFKESKRSLAAILRDDIENDMAEDEVALPVASLFARSPLTGNSILLDLVTELGTTASAWLRAMTEVCIPPCLIFLSRYGISLEPHPQNTVIILRKGWPSRMHVRDFGGARILPSRLAKHGLSIELDAATGLVITSSSEVEGTDILRAKLFYPLFGNNLAEVISTLAKENRALEEELWGVVRAVVRRTGLYLGTKEALEDVRALLENPWRRKCLLSMRLAGAVTDQRYVDGPNPLRASPISPPSPSTFWNPAEQKMFQYLSENEPELCLLWQQQLTGARRSIEEDYQASLAREGIQDSVETIQGVKAEWEQLRLELEDSATNLALSRVLVNLRGQQFSERAGATNRDFLSVLLDLYSPSDITLELDDFDAEGHPTHPCRRTRLRFSPADSLAFAPDSGAIVSGKIVAVRRDQLVLSEPSFSDVLRRNYPFINDAASAALSRRGKKPDEFELVLVHPFQFETVLPRIYKSEINFGIIVPIPEVTIACRATSSTRTLVSTAPGIQGKRLSFKTAIDVQITSTCRTISHESVRNGPYVSALLTRLLSSEPRISCIAERASVAFSPEANCTASRQRGLSMLLRDDVADYIKPGEIIIGCAGLITKSPMSGKPLVVEVVNSLAQSDNHELTTRKFIDKYADLLLSAALPLLWRHGIALEAHLQNTLLVLDASRNPVRLLLRDFAGLRVNLDKLKESGEDITKIPCPESRTMSADDEDIHCKFTHSVIFTNLCPVADALSEIVSPSLLWEVIRARVTKVYEVFTKDLPKTDTSVENFANEHFYRLTSTPVLPQKALLTMRVLAKTSGGMDYYTMQSNPLYYEPK
;
A
#
# COMPACT_ATOMS: atom_id res chain seq x y z
N MET A 1 16.95 51.43 -28.78
CA MET A 1 15.74 52.01 -29.41
C MET A 1 15.69 51.54 -30.85
N ALA A 2 14.76 50.64 -31.14
CA ALA A 2 14.31 50.21 -32.47
C ALA A 2 12.92 49.57 -32.28
N PRO A 3 12.02 49.62 -33.28
CA PRO A 3 10.72 50.28 -33.12
C PRO A 3 9.54 49.35 -32.86
N VAL A 4 8.49 49.98 -32.35
CA VAL A 4 7.10 49.51 -32.20
C VAL A 4 6.57 49.02 -33.56
N CYS A 5 6.11 47.77 -33.64
CA CYS A 5 5.30 47.27 -34.75
C CYS A 5 3.80 47.48 -34.43
N ASN A 6 3.08 48.01 -35.42
CA ASN A 6 1.64 48.23 -35.44
C ASN A 6 0.83 46.92 -35.30
N PRO A 7 -0.45 47.00 -34.86
CA PRO A 7 -1.31 45.84 -34.68
C PRO A 7 -1.69 45.23 -36.04
N VAL A 8 -1.53 43.92 -36.13
CA VAL A 8 -1.96 43.07 -37.24
C VAL A 8 -3.49 42.99 -37.21
N GLY A 9 -4.14 43.02 -38.39
CA GLY A 9 -5.60 43.00 -38.50
C GLY A 9 -6.22 41.66 -38.04
N GLU A 10 -7.44 41.72 -37.50
CA GLU A 10 -8.17 40.60 -36.89
C GLU A 10 -8.31 39.35 -37.81
N GLU A 11 -8.22 39.49 -39.14
CA GLU A 11 -8.25 38.36 -40.09
C GLU A 11 -6.93 37.56 -40.19
N GLU A 12 -5.76 38.18 -39.94
CA GLU A 12 -4.46 37.48 -39.97
C GLU A 12 -4.16 36.75 -38.63
N GLU A 13 -4.71 37.22 -37.50
CA GLU A 13 -4.63 36.52 -36.21
C GLU A 13 -5.50 35.25 -36.19
N GLU A 14 -6.67 35.26 -36.85
CA GLU A 14 -7.55 34.08 -36.95
C GLU A 14 -6.93 32.98 -37.84
N GLU A 15 -6.22 33.36 -38.89
CA GLU A 15 -5.45 32.43 -39.74
C GLU A 15 -4.18 31.91 -39.03
N ALA A 16 -3.48 32.74 -38.26
CA ALA A 16 -2.32 32.33 -37.46
C ALA A 16 -2.70 31.36 -36.33
N GLY A 17 -3.86 31.59 -35.68
CA GLY A 17 -4.42 30.70 -34.66
C GLY A 17 -4.77 29.31 -35.17
N LYS A 18 -5.38 29.19 -36.37
CA LYS A 18 -5.72 27.89 -37.01
C LYS A 18 -4.50 27.12 -37.52
N ARG A 19 -3.39 27.80 -37.82
CA ARG A 19 -2.13 27.17 -38.28
C ARG A 19 -1.44 26.32 -37.20
N VAL A 20 -1.62 26.63 -35.90
CA VAL A 20 -0.93 25.94 -34.80
C VAL A 20 -1.52 24.54 -34.48
N PRO A 21 -2.85 24.35 -34.30
CA PRO A 21 -3.46 23.03 -34.09
C PRO A 21 -3.23 22.07 -35.25
N THR A 22 -3.34 22.58 -36.48
CA THR A 22 -3.12 21.79 -37.70
C THR A 22 -1.71 21.21 -37.76
N LEU A 23 -0.69 22.05 -37.55
CA LEU A 23 0.71 21.61 -37.58
C LEU A 23 1.02 20.63 -36.44
N SER A 24 0.49 20.88 -35.23
CA SER A 24 0.66 20.00 -34.07
C SER A 24 0.06 18.61 -34.30
N ALA A 25 -1.15 18.53 -34.88
CA ALA A 25 -1.80 17.25 -35.21
C ALA A 25 -0.98 16.45 -36.24
N LYS A 26 -0.48 17.14 -37.29
CA LYS A 26 0.34 16.50 -38.33
C LYS A 26 1.61 15.89 -37.75
N TYR A 27 2.37 16.64 -36.93
CA TYR A 27 3.57 16.10 -36.27
C TYR A 27 3.26 14.95 -35.32
N SER A 28 2.19 15.06 -34.52
CA SER A 28 1.82 14.00 -33.56
C SER A 28 1.50 12.67 -34.25
N ILE A 29 0.77 12.70 -35.38
CA ILE A 29 0.45 11.49 -36.14
C ILE A 29 1.65 10.98 -36.92
N LEU A 30 2.44 11.87 -37.52
CA LEU A 30 3.69 11.52 -38.22
C LEU A 30 4.66 10.79 -37.28
N GLU A 31 4.86 11.32 -36.07
CA GLU A 31 5.70 10.68 -35.06
C GLU A 31 5.22 9.27 -34.71
N ARG A 32 3.91 9.11 -34.47
CA ARG A 32 3.30 7.80 -34.15
C ARG A 32 3.44 6.81 -35.31
N LEU A 33 3.33 7.28 -36.55
CA LEU A 33 3.50 6.45 -37.74
C LEU A 33 4.95 5.96 -37.87
N VAL A 34 5.93 6.87 -37.83
CA VAL A 34 7.35 6.52 -37.89
C VAL A 34 7.73 5.58 -36.72
N ARG A 35 7.27 5.91 -35.51
CA ARG A 35 7.46 5.08 -34.32
C ARG A 35 6.91 3.67 -34.52
N ALA A 36 5.69 3.54 -35.06
CA ALA A 36 5.08 2.23 -35.32
C ALA A 36 5.85 1.44 -36.37
N LEU A 37 6.26 2.06 -37.48
CA LEU A 37 7.05 1.41 -38.53
C LEU A 37 8.36 0.83 -37.99
N ILE A 38 9.08 1.60 -37.16
CA ILE A 38 10.37 1.17 -36.59
C ILE A 38 10.15 0.16 -35.44
N SER A 39 9.29 0.49 -34.48
CA SER A 39 9.13 -0.30 -33.25
C SER A 39 8.51 -1.67 -33.50
N GLU A 40 7.66 -1.78 -34.52
CA GLU A 40 7.05 -3.03 -34.96
C GLU A 40 7.91 -3.80 -35.98
N LYS A 41 9.10 -3.29 -36.32
CA LYS A 41 10.05 -3.86 -37.28
C LYS A 41 9.48 -4.02 -38.70
N LEU A 42 8.61 -3.09 -39.11
CA LEU A 42 8.11 -3.01 -40.48
C LEU A 42 9.13 -2.33 -41.41
N VAL A 43 9.91 -1.38 -40.87
CA VAL A 43 10.93 -0.62 -41.60
C VAL A 43 12.15 -0.40 -40.69
N ASP A 44 13.35 -0.41 -41.25
CA ASP A 44 14.59 -0.04 -40.53
C ASP A 44 15.18 1.31 -41.01
N LEU A 45 16.11 1.89 -40.22
CA LEU A 45 16.73 3.17 -40.55
C LEU A 45 17.55 3.15 -41.85
N SER A 46 18.11 1.99 -42.22
CA SER A 46 18.87 1.86 -43.47
C SER A 46 17.96 1.93 -44.69
N GLN A 47 16.72 1.44 -44.58
CA GLN A 47 15.71 1.54 -45.61
C GLN A 47 15.26 2.99 -45.81
N PHE A 48 15.05 3.76 -44.72
CA PHE A 48 14.79 5.21 -44.85
C PHE A 48 15.95 5.96 -45.52
N ALA A 49 17.20 5.68 -45.11
CA ALA A 49 18.36 6.31 -45.72
C ALA A 49 18.50 5.99 -47.22
N LYS A 50 18.25 4.73 -47.62
CA LYS A 50 18.24 4.30 -49.04
C LYS A 50 17.12 4.97 -49.84
N ALA A 51 16.00 5.26 -49.20
CA ALA A 51 14.87 5.98 -49.78
C ALA A 51 15.09 7.50 -49.85
N GLY A 52 16.26 8.00 -49.43
CA GLY A 52 16.55 9.42 -49.38
C GLY A 52 15.80 10.17 -48.28
N ILE A 53 15.29 9.45 -47.27
CA ILE A 53 14.58 10.02 -46.12
C ILE A 53 15.57 10.18 -44.96
N ALA A 54 15.82 11.43 -44.58
CA ALA A 54 16.65 11.80 -43.44
C ALA A 54 15.77 12.16 -42.24
N LEU A 55 15.90 11.40 -41.16
CA LEU A 55 15.24 11.64 -39.88
C LEU A 55 16.18 11.27 -38.74
N SER A 56 16.08 12.00 -37.63
CA SER A 56 16.80 11.71 -36.40
C SER A 56 15.84 11.10 -35.39
N ILE A 57 16.26 10.02 -34.73
CA ILE A 57 15.48 9.38 -33.67
C ILE A 57 16.24 9.35 -32.36
N GLN A 58 15.48 9.39 -31.28
CA GLN A 58 15.93 8.97 -29.97
C GLN A 58 15.15 7.73 -29.55
N THR A 59 15.79 6.82 -28.83
CA THR A 59 15.15 5.61 -28.31
C THR A 59 15.29 5.55 -26.79
N SER A 60 14.17 5.40 -26.09
CA SER A 60 14.13 5.24 -24.64
C SER A 60 14.62 3.86 -24.20
N LEU A 61 14.84 3.65 -22.90
CA LEU A 61 15.26 2.36 -22.35
C LEU A 61 14.22 1.25 -22.57
N CYS A 62 12.93 1.61 -22.66
CA CYS A 62 11.85 0.68 -23.02
C CYS A 62 11.64 0.53 -24.54
N GLY A 63 12.54 1.10 -25.35
CA GLY A 63 12.54 0.95 -26.80
C GLY A 63 11.51 1.83 -27.51
N ARG A 64 11.04 2.90 -26.86
CA ARG A 64 10.12 3.86 -27.47
C ARG A 64 10.91 4.80 -28.36
N VAL A 65 10.41 5.03 -29.57
CA VAL A 65 11.07 5.88 -30.57
C VAL A 65 10.43 7.27 -30.60
N THR A 66 11.22 8.31 -30.36
CA THR A 66 10.85 9.72 -30.55
C THR A 66 11.55 10.22 -31.81
N VAL A 67 10.87 11.04 -32.60
CA VAL A 67 11.38 11.54 -33.88
C VAL A 67 11.59 13.04 -33.80
N SER A 68 12.79 13.50 -34.14
CA SER A 68 13.08 14.93 -34.26
C SER A 68 12.43 15.46 -35.53
N HIS A 69 11.69 16.55 -35.38
CA HIS A 69 11.08 17.24 -36.50
C HIS A 69 11.90 18.46 -36.93
N PRO A 70 11.84 18.82 -38.22
CA PRO A 70 11.09 18.16 -39.28
C PRO A 70 11.85 16.98 -39.94
N ILE A 71 11.11 16.10 -40.63
CA ILE A 71 11.67 15.00 -41.43
C ILE A 71 11.99 15.54 -42.82
N TYR A 72 13.08 15.08 -43.44
CA TYR A 72 13.48 15.52 -44.78
C TYR A 72 13.50 14.36 -45.77
N ALA A 73 13.14 14.60 -47.03
CA ALA A 73 13.32 13.66 -48.13
C ALA A 73 14.03 14.33 -49.32
N HIS A 74 14.83 13.55 -50.06
CA HIS A 74 15.48 13.97 -51.30
C HIS A 74 15.25 12.96 -52.44
N SER A 75 14.99 13.47 -53.65
CA SER A 75 14.66 12.72 -54.88
C SER A 75 15.88 12.06 -55.56
N GLY A 76 16.98 11.88 -54.83
CA GLY A 76 18.29 11.47 -55.39
C GLY A 76 19.15 12.63 -55.91
N ASN A 77 18.63 13.86 -55.97
CA ASN A 77 19.40 15.09 -56.16
C ASN A 77 19.59 15.80 -54.80
N PRO A 78 20.82 15.92 -54.26
CA PRO A 78 21.08 16.57 -52.96
C PRO A 78 20.65 18.05 -52.88
N ALA A 79 20.37 18.70 -54.02
CA ALA A 79 19.90 20.09 -54.08
C ALA A 79 18.37 20.25 -53.90
N GLU A 80 17.59 19.16 -53.92
CA GLU A 80 16.12 19.17 -53.76
C GLU A 80 15.73 18.52 -52.41
N ILE A 81 15.93 19.26 -51.31
CA ILE A 81 15.53 18.82 -49.97
C ILE A 81 14.08 19.26 -49.72
N LYS A 82 13.19 18.28 -49.51
CA LYS A 82 11.78 18.50 -49.17
C LYS A 82 11.54 18.26 -47.68
N GLN A 83 10.90 19.20 -47.00
CA GLN A 83 10.49 19.04 -45.61
C GLN A 83 9.15 18.33 -45.53
N ILE A 84 9.08 17.18 -44.87
CA ILE A 84 7.86 16.41 -44.65
C ILE A 84 7.33 16.73 -43.25
N CYS A 85 6.14 17.32 -43.22
CA CYS A 85 5.42 17.57 -41.97
C CYS A 85 4.09 16.79 -41.90
N ASP A 86 3.59 16.31 -43.04
CA ASP A 86 2.30 15.64 -43.14
C ASP A 86 2.46 14.10 -43.17
N PRO A 87 1.74 13.34 -42.33
CA PRO A 87 1.80 11.87 -42.33
C PRO A 87 1.34 11.24 -43.65
N LEU A 88 0.42 11.86 -44.40
CA LEU A 88 -0.03 11.32 -45.69
C LEU A 88 1.01 11.53 -46.78
N GLU A 89 1.66 12.68 -46.77
CA GLU A 89 2.81 12.97 -47.64
C GLU A 89 3.97 12.00 -47.36
N PHE A 90 4.21 11.70 -46.07
CA PHE A 90 5.21 10.71 -45.69
C PHE A 90 4.88 9.32 -46.26
N LEU A 91 3.61 8.88 -46.19
CA LEU A 91 3.18 7.62 -46.80
C LEU A 91 3.39 7.61 -48.32
N ASP A 92 3.18 8.73 -49.00
CA ASP A 92 3.44 8.84 -50.45
C ASP A 92 4.92 8.64 -50.77
N GLU A 93 5.82 9.23 -49.99
CA GLU A 93 7.26 9.02 -50.19
C GLU A 93 7.68 7.57 -49.88
N LEU A 94 7.08 6.93 -48.87
CA LEU A 94 7.34 5.51 -48.58
C LEU A 94 6.80 4.57 -49.67
N GLU A 95 5.67 4.91 -50.28
CA GLU A 95 5.11 4.16 -51.41
C GLU A 95 6.00 4.33 -52.66
N ARG A 96 6.45 5.55 -52.97
CA ARG A 96 7.41 5.82 -54.07
C ARG A 96 8.73 5.08 -53.89
N ALA A 97 9.20 5.00 -52.65
CA ALA A 97 10.43 4.27 -52.31
C ALA A 97 10.26 2.74 -52.27
N GLY A 98 9.04 2.22 -52.47
CA GLY A 98 8.74 0.79 -52.40
C GLY A 98 8.82 0.18 -51.00
N ILE A 99 8.80 1.01 -49.95
CA ILE A 99 8.82 0.58 -48.54
C ILE A 99 7.41 0.15 -48.11
N VAL A 100 6.40 0.91 -48.52
CA VAL A 100 4.97 0.61 -48.28
C VAL A 100 4.35 0.04 -49.55
N ARG A 101 3.43 -0.92 -49.40
CA ARG A 101 2.74 -1.56 -50.52
C ARG A 101 1.46 -0.81 -50.87
N ASN A 102 1.16 -0.70 -52.16
CA ASN A 102 -0.14 -0.23 -52.63
C ASN A 102 -1.14 -1.40 -52.67
N ASP A 103 -1.59 -1.83 -51.48
CA ASP A 103 -2.61 -2.87 -51.31
C ASP A 103 -3.81 -2.36 -50.49
N THR A 104 -4.87 -3.17 -50.41
CA THR A 104 -6.10 -2.83 -49.70
C THR A 104 -5.85 -2.52 -48.22
N SER A 105 -4.90 -3.19 -47.57
CA SER A 105 -4.61 -3.01 -46.15
C SER A 105 -3.99 -1.64 -45.88
N TRP A 106 -3.02 -1.24 -46.68
CA TRP A 106 -2.40 0.09 -46.58
C TRP A 106 -3.34 1.21 -47.02
N THR A 107 -4.20 0.96 -48.00
CA THR A 107 -5.27 1.90 -48.40
C THR A 107 -6.22 2.18 -47.24
N LEU A 108 -6.66 1.14 -46.52
CA LEU A 108 -7.49 1.28 -45.32
C LEU A 108 -6.75 2.03 -44.21
N ALA A 109 -5.49 1.70 -43.95
CA ALA A 109 -4.67 2.38 -42.95
C ALA A 109 -4.49 3.88 -43.28
N ARG A 110 -4.28 4.23 -44.55
CA ARG A 110 -4.20 5.62 -45.03
C ARG A 110 -5.49 6.38 -44.72
N ASN A 111 -6.65 5.82 -45.05
CA ASN A 111 -7.95 6.43 -44.77
C ASN A 111 -8.20 6.62 -43.28
N GLU A 112 -7.80 5.65 -42.45
CA GLU A 112 -7.88 5.76 -40.99
C GLU A 112 -6.95 6.85 -40.44
N ILE A 113 -5.73 6.97 -40.97
CA ILE A 113 -4.77 8.02 -40.60
C ILE A 113 -5.31 9.40 -40.97
N GLU A 114 -5.88 9.56 -42.17
CA GLU A 114 -6.51 10.80 -42.61
C GLU A 114 -7.70 11.18 -41.72
N ASN A 115 -8.59 10.22 -41.43
CA ASN A 115 -9.71 10.45 -40.51
C ASN A 115 -9.24 10.84 -39.11
N SER A 116 -8.19 10.18 -38.61
CA SER A 116 -7.57 10.48 -37.32
C SER A 116 -6.94 11.87 -37.30
N LEU A 117 -6.32 12.30 -38.40
CA LEU A 117 -5.73 13.64 -38.53
C LEU A 117 -6.79 14.72 -38.43
N ASN A 118 -7.84 14.64 -39.26
CA ASN A 118 -8.94 15.60 -39.22
C ASN A 118 -9.62 15.65 -37.84
N SER A 119 -9.80 14.48 -37.21
CA SER A 119 -10.41 14.36 -35.88
C SER A 119 -9.52 14.89 -34.76
N LEU A 120 -8.20 14.84 -34.90
CA LEU A 120 -7.26 15.37 -33.92
C LEU A 120 -7.18 16.90 -34.05
N ILE A 121 -7.19 17.46 -35.27
CA ILE A 121 -7.22 18.91 -35.49
C ILE A 121 -8.41 19.53 -34.76
N GLN A 122 -9.62 19.01 -34.98
CA GLN A 122 -10.83 19.50 -34.30
C GLN A 122 -10.75 19.37 -32.77
N ALA A 123 -10.12 18.31 -32.27
CA ALA A 123 -9.94 18.09 -30.84
C ALA A 123 -8.97 19.11 -30.21
N LEU A 124 -7.90 19.46 -30.92
CA LEU A 124 -6.91 20.46 -30.49
C LEU A 124 -7.49 21.88 -30.52
N GLU A 125 -8.29 22.22 -31.53
CA GLU A 125 -9.02 23.49 -31.58
C GLU A 125 -9.99 23.62 -30.39
N ALA A 126 -10.71 22.54 -30.08
CA ALA A 126 -11.60 22.49 -28.91
C ALA A 126 -10.84 22.55 -27.57
N GLU A 127 -9.66 21.92 -27.47
CA GLU A 127 -8.77 22.06 -26.32
C GLU A 127 -8.33 23.51 -26.11
N GLN A 128 -7.90 24.18 -27.17
CA GLN A 128 -7.44 25.57 -27.11
C GLN A 128 -8.56 26.49 -26.63
N SER A 129 -9.73 26.43 -27.26
CA SER A 129 -10.90 27.25 -26.88
C SER A 129 -11.33 27.01 -25.43
N ARG A 130 -11.36 25.74 -24.99
CA ARG A 130 -11.69 25.41 -23.59
C ARG A 130 -10.64 25.93 -22.62
N SER A 131 -9.36 25.85 -22.98
CA SER A 131 -8.27 26.36 -22.13
C SER A 131 -8.36 27.87 -21.96
N GLU A 132 -8.66 28.60 -23.03
CA GLU A 132 -8.89 30.06 -22.99
C GLU A 132 -10.11 30.43 -22.14
N ASN A 133 -11.23 29.70 -22.31
CA ASN A 133 -12.42 29.88 -21.48
C ASN A 133 -12.16 29.61 -20.00
N LEU A 134 -11.37 28.57 -19.69
CA LEU A 134 -11.05 28.20 -18.32
C LEU A 134 -10.09 29.22 -17.69
N ARG A 135 -9.11 29.75 -18.44
CA ARG A 135 -8.23 30.84 -17.99
C ARG A 135 -9.00 32.14 -17.75
N SER A 136 -9.92 32.51 -18.64
CA SER A 136 -10.68 33.77 -18.54
C SER A 136 -11.75 33.74 -17.42
N SER A 137 -12.39 32.59 -17.19
CA SER A 137 -13.37 32.43 -16.10
C SER A 137 -12.74 32.26 -14.72
N SER A 138 -11.47 31.86 -14.63
CA SER A 138 -10.78 31.54 -13.34
C SER A 138 -9.88 32.66 -12.79
N LEU A 139 -9.97 33.90 -13.32
CA LEU A 139 -9.04 35.02 -13.07
C LEU A 139 -8.83 35.46 -11.60
N HIS A 140 -9.59 34.94 -10.64
CA HIS A 140 -9.40 35.22 -9.20
C HIS A 140 -8.75 34.09 -8.39
N LYS A 141 -8.37 32.95 -9.01
CA LYS A 141 -7.92 31.74 -8.26
C LYS A 141 -6.75 30.95 -8.83
N PHE A 142 -6.18 31.33 -9.99
CA PHE A 142 -4.96 30.67 -10.46
C PHE A 142 -3.76 31.11 -9.63
N ASP A 143 -3.23 30.19 -8.84
CA ASP A 143 -1.94 30.36 -8.18
C ASP A 143 -0.87 29.56 -8.94
N PRO A 144 0.12 30.22 -9.57
CA PRO A 144 1.18 29.53 -10.30
C PRO A 144 2.09 28.67 -9.40
N GLN A 145 2.06 28.85 -8.08
CA GLN A 145 2.74 27.97 -7.13
C GLN A 145 1.96 26.66 -6.86
N THR A 146 0.65 26.67 -7.14
CA THR A 146 -0.23 25.50 -6.96
C THR A 146 -1.05 25.20 -8.23
N PRO A 147 -0.39 24.91 -9.36
CA PRO A 147 -1.05 24.75 -10.66
C PRO A 147 -2.02 23.55 -10.75
N PHE A 148 -1.70 22.42 -10.12
CA PHE A 148 -2.56 21.23 -10.09
C PHE A 148 -3.79 21.48 -9.21
N SER A 149 -3.61 22.02 -8.01
CA SER A 149 -4.72 22.36 -7.11
C SER A 149 -5.64 23.43 -7.71
N SER A 150 -5.05 24.42 -8.40
CA SER A 150 -5.82 25.41 -9.17
C SER A 150 -6.66 24.76 -10.27
N LEU A 151 -6.10 23.77 -10.99
CA LEU A 151 -6.83 23.04 -12.03
C LEU A 151 -8.01 22.23 -11.45
N VAL A 152 -7.79 21.52 -10.35
CA VAL A 152 -8.87 20.76 -9.65
C VAL A 152 -10.01 21.69 -9.26
N THR A 153 -9.67 22.87 -8.72
CA THR A 153 -10.66 23.89 -8.33
C THR A 153 -11.46 24.37 -9.54
N ALA A 154 -10.78 24.72 -10.64
CA ALA A 154 -11.44 25.19 -11.86
C ALA A 154 -12.35 24.13 -12.50
N LEU A 155 -11.94 22.85 -12.50
CA LEU A 155 -12.79 21.75 -12.98
C LEU A 155 -14.01 21.52 -12.08
N THR A 156 -13.87 21.71 -10.78
CA THR A 156 -15.00 21.57 -9.84
C THR A 156 -16.04 22.67 -10.03
N GLU A 157 -15.59 23.91 -10.24
CA GLU A 157 -16.45 25.08 -10.45
C GLU A 157 -17.21 25.05 -11.78
N THR A 158 -16.71 24.31 -12.77
CA THR A 158 -17.37 24.10 -14.08
C THR A 158 -18.43 22.99 -14.06
N GLY A 159 -18.73 22.41 -12.89
CA GLY A 159 -19.88 21.52 -12.69
C GLY A 159 -19.61 20.03 -12.90
N TYR A 160 -18.33 19.60 -12.90
CA TYR A 160 -17.92 18.19 -12.97
C TYR A 160 -18.02 17.44 -11.62
N GLY A 161 -18.51 18.08 -10.56
CA GLY A 161 -18.56 17.53 -9.21
C GLY A 161 -17.23 17.67 -8.45
N LYS A 162 -17.26 17.46 -7.13
CA LYS A 162 -16.12 17.72 -6.22
C LYS A 162 -14.83 16.96 -6.54
N HIS A 163 -14.91 15.79 -7.18
CA HIS A 163 -13.74 14.93 -7.45
C HIS A 163 -13.26 14.99 -8.92
N ALA A 164 -14.01 15.69 -9.77
CA ALA A 164 -13.67 16.09 -11.14
C ALA A 164 -13.19 14.97 -12.10
N LEU A 165 -13.51 13.70 -11.87
CA LEU A 165 -13.04 12.57 -12.70
C LEU A 165 -13.39 12.77 -14.18
N ALA A 166 -14.67 13.07 -14.47
CA ALA A 166 -15.13 13.32 -15.83
C ALA A 166 -14.47 14.56 -16.45
N GLY A 167 -14.14 15.58 -15.65
CA GLY A 167 -13.39 16.76 -16.11
C GLY A 167 -11.99 16.38 -16.59
N PHE A 168 -11.25 15.62 -15.79
CA PHE A 168 -9.92 15.12 -16.16
C PHE A 168 -9.94 14.19 -17.38
N GLU A 169 -10.98 13.37 -17.55
CA GLU A 169 -11.15 12.53 -18.74
C GLU A 169 -11.32 13.37 -20.02
N GLN A 170 -12.08 14.45 -19.94
CA GLN A 170 -12.41 15.32 -21.07
C GLN A 170 -11.25 16.26 -21.47
N LEU A 171 -10.22 16.38 -20.63
CA LEU A 171 -8.95 17.04 -20.99
C LEU A 171 -8.08 16.18 -21.93
N VAL A 172 -8.32 14.88 -22.04
CA VAL A 172 -7.49 14.01 -22.88
C VAL A 172 -7.95 14.05 -24.34
N VAL A 173 -7.18 14.73 -25.18
CA VAL A 173 -7.54 14.94 -26.61
C VAL A 173 -6.68 14.16 -27.61
N ASP A 174 -5.51 13.67 -27.21
CA ASP A 174 -4.53 13.06 -28.12
C ASP A 174 -4.89 11.66 -28.65
N GLY A 175 -5.82 10.96 -27.98
CA GLY A 175 -6.16 9.57 -28.27
C GLY A 175 -5.07 8.59 -27.82
N HIS A 176 -5.00 7.41 -28.45
CA HIS A 176 -4.04 6.38 -28.05
C HIS A 176 -2.60 6.78 -28.44
N PRO A 177 -1.62 6.81 -27.51
CA PRO A 177 -0.30 7.43 -27.72
C PRO A 177 0.63 6.68 -28.68
N LEU A 178 0.32 5.42 -29.00
CA LEU A 178 1.18 4.56 -29.82
C LEU A 178 0.68 4.29 -31.24
N THR A 179 -0.59 4.57 -31.56
CA THR A 179 -1.14 4.24 -32.89
C THR A 179 -1.33 5.51 -33.72
N PRO A 180 -0.90 5.54 -35.00
CA PRO A 180 -1.10 6.70 -35.86
C PRO A 180 -2.59 6.99 -36.11
N ALA A 181 -3.44 5.97 -36.05
CA ALA A 181 -4.89 6.06 -36.19
C ALA A 181 -5.61 6.21 -34.81
N GLY A 182 -4.99 6.94 -33.87
CA GLY A 182 -5.40 7.05 -32.47
C GLY A 182 -6.76 7.72 -32.23
N LYS A 183 -7.20 8.57 -33.17
CA LYS A 183 -8.44 9.37 -33.09
C LYS A 183 -9.42 9.08 -34.24
N VAL A 184 -9.42 7.86 -34.79
CA VAL A 184 -10.44 7.42 -35.76
C VAL A 184 -11.84 7.43 -35.15
N ARG A 185 -12.81 7.95 -35.91
CA ARG A 185 -14.25 8.03 -35.57
C ARG A 185 -15.16 7.70 -36.75
N THR A 186 -14.79 6.69 -37.54
CA THR A 186 -15.57 6.31 -38.73
C THR A 186 -17.00 5.94 -38.34
N GLY A 187 -17.97 6.65 -38.94
CA GLY A 187 -19.39 6.53 -38.66
C GLY A 187 -20.00 7.73 -37.93
N MET A 188 -19.21 8.72 -37.52
CA MET A 188 -19.68 10.01 -36.99
C MET A 188 -19.35 11.16 -37.94
N SER A 189 -20.27 12.12 -38.09
CA SER A 189 -19.96 13.41 -38.72
C SER A 189 -19.17 14.32 -37.78
N SER A 190 -18.58 15.41 -38.28
CA SER A 190 -17.93 16.41 -37.40
C SER A 190 -18.90 17.08 -36.43
N ALA A 191 -20.16 17.25 -36.83
CA ALA A 191 -21.21 17.77 -35.93
C ALA A 191 -21.54 16.77 -34.81
N ASP A 192 -21.61 15.47 -35.11
CA ASP A 192 -21.79 14.43 -34.11
C ASP A 192 -20.60 14.36 -33.15
N ALA A 193 -19.38 14.46 -33.68
CA ALA A 193 -18.16 14.50 -32.91
C ALA A 193 -18.15 15.66 -31.91
N ALA A 194 -18.49 16.88 -32.36
CA ALA A 194 -18.59 18.06 -31.50
C ALA A 194 -19.68 17.92 -30.42
N ARG A 195 -20.78 17.24 -30.74
CA ARG A 195 -21.92 17.07 -29.82
C ARG A 195 -21.71 15.99 -28.75
N TYR A 196 -21.01 14.91 -29.11
CA TYR A 196 -20.91 13.71 -28.27
C TYR A 196 -19.48 13.40 -27.79
N GLY A 197 -18.47 14.07 -28.32
CA GLY A 197 -17.07 13.78 -28.03
C GLY A 197 -16.60 14.34 -26.68
N PRO A 198 -15.85 13.56 -25.88
CA PRO A 198 -15.31 14.01 -24.59
C PRO A 198 -14.33 15.18 -24.75
N GLU A 199 -13.51 15.19 -25.81
CA GLU A 199 -12.58 16.28 -26.12
C GLU A 199 -13.24 17.64 -26.42
N PHE A 200 -14.56 17.71 -26.55
CA PHE A 200 -15.27 18.99 -26.70
C PHE A 200 -15.86 19.50 -25.37
N GLY A 201 -15.62 18.80 -24.25
CA GLY A 201 -16.24 19.15 -22.97
C GLY A 201 -17.75 18.85 -22.95
N SER A 202 -18.19 17.93 -23.82
CA SER A 202 -19.60 17.71 -24.09
C SER A 202 -20.39 17.32 -22.84
N LYS A 203 -21.63 17.80 -22.79
CA LYS A 203 -22.68 17.37 -21.84
C LYS A 203 -23.99 17.29 -22.61
N PHE A 204 -24.66 16.14 -22.59
CA PHE A 204 -25.89 15.93 -23.36
C PHE A 204 -26.87 15.00 -22.65
N GLY A 205 -28.12 14.96 -23.13
CA GLY A 205 -29.14 14.04 -22.63
C GLY A 205 -28.96 12.63 -23.17
N LEU A 206 -28.48 11.70 -22.34
CA LEU A 206 -28.50 10.26 -22.59
C LEU A 206 -29.94 9.79 -22.79
N ARG A 207 -30.21 9.08 -23.88
CA ARG A 207 -31.57 8.68 -24.29
C ARG A 207 -31.92 7.30 -23.77
N PHE A 208 -33.20 6.96 -23.88
CA PHE A 208 -33.72 5.67 -23.44
C PHE A 208 -34.62 5.05 -24.51
N ILE A 209 -34.69 3.73 -24.49
CA ILE A 209 -35.69 2.95 -25.22
C ILE A 209 -36.35 1.98 -24.24
N ALA A 210 -37.60 1.63 -24.47
CA ALA A 210 -38.25 0.50 -23.83
C ALA A 210 -38.10 -0.74 -24.73
N VAL A 211 -37.64 -1.85 -24.16
CA VAL A 211 -37.50 -3.14 -24.85
C VAL A 211 -38.42 -4.15 -24.18
N ALA A 212 -39.18 -4.91 -24.97
CA ALA A 212 -40.07 -5.95 -24.43
C ALA A 212 -39.29 -6.90 -23.52
N LYS A 213 -39.83 -7.17 -22.33
CA LYS A 213 -39.14 -7.88 -21.24
C LYS A 213 -38.63 -9.26 -21.69
N ASP A 214 -39.41 -9.99 -22.47
CA ASP A 214 -39.06 -11.33 -22.96
C ASP A 214 -37.94 -11.33 -24.02
N SER A 215 -37.62 -10.17 -24.59
CA SER A 215 -36.56 -9.99 -25.58
C SER A 215 -35.24 -9.50 -24.98
N VAL A 216 -35.13 -9.40 -23.65
CA VAL A 216 -33.93 -8.94 -22.95
C VAL A 216 -33.25 -10.10 -22.24
N GLU A 217 -31.92 -10.15 -22.34
CA GLU A 217 -31.06 -10.91 -21.43
C GLU A 217 -30.49 -9.96 -20.39
N ALA A 218 -30.48 -10.39 -19.14
CA ALA A 218 -29.95 -9.58 -18.04
C ALA A 218 -29.07 -10.44 -17.13
N GLU A 219 -28.08 -9.79 -16.53
CA GLU A 219 -27.18 -10.38 -15.55
C GLU A 219 -26.94 -9.35 -14.45
N ASP A 220 -26.93 -9.79 -13.20
CA ASP A 220 -26.59 -8.96 -12.04
C ASP A 220 -25.16 -9.24 -11.56
N GLY A 221 -24.58 -8.31 -10.82
CA GLY A 221 -23.25 -8.43 -10.22
C GLY A 221 -23.31 -8.64 -8.72
N THR A 222 -24.48 -8.94 -8.18
CA THR A 222 -24.74 -8.91 -6.74
C THR A 222 -24.32 -10.23 -6.11
N CYS A 223 -23.58 -10.17 -5.00
CA CYS A 223 -23.27 -11.33 -4.19
C CYS A 223 -23.16 -10.94 -2.72
N ASN A 224 -23.43 -11.89 -1.81
CA ASN A 224 -23.47 -11.62 -0.37
C ASN A 224 -22.11 -11.14 0.17
N GLU A 225 -21.02 -11.58 -0.47
CA GLU A 225 -19.63 -11.22 -0.14
C GLU A 225 -19.32 -9.74 -0.43
N ILE A 226 -19.97 -9.13 -1.43
CA ILE A 226 -19.79 -7.70 -1.78
C ILE A 226 -20.27 -6.78 -0.65
N SER A 227 -21.33 -7.18 0.08
CA SER A 227 -21.85 -6.46 1.25
C SER A 227 -20.89 -6.44 2.44
N ARG A 228 -19.88 -7.33 2.45
CA ARG A 228 -18.90 -7.47 3.53
C ARG A 228 -17.60 -6.69 3.28
N CYS A 229 -17.26 -6.42 2.02
CA CYS A 229 -16.06 -5.66 1.63
C CYS A 229 -16.34 -4.18 1.35
N SER A 230 -17.56 -3.82 0.92
CA SER A 230 -17.90 -2.44 0.60
C SER A 230 -18.92 -1.85 1.56
N ARG A 231 -18.80 -0.55 1.88
CA ARG A 231 -19.80 0.22 2.65
C ARG A 231 -21.11 0.45 1.87
N ILE A 232 -21.26 -0.16 0.68
CA ILE A 232 -22.41 -0.03 -0.20
C ILE A 232 -23.33 -1.24 -0.03
N ASN A 233 -24.60 -0.96 0.26
CA ASN A 233 -25.63 -1.99 0.31
C ASN A 233 -25.74 -2.70 -1.06
N PRO A 234 -25.70 -4.04 -1.11
CA PRO A 234 -25.91 -4.77 -2.34
C PRO A 234 -27.30 -4.45 -2.90
N ILE A 235 -27.38 -4.27 -4.21
CA ILE A 235 -28.69 -4.18 -4.88
C ILE A 235 -29.36 -5.54 -4.74
N GLN A 236 -30.60 -5.57 -4.22
CA GLN A 236 -31.34 -6.82 -4.05
C GLN A 236 -32.05 -7.21 -5.37
N GLY A 237 -32.16 -8.52 -5.63
CA GLY A 237 -32.85 -9.07 -6.81
C GLY A 237 -31.89 -9.64 -7.87
N THR A 238 -32.44 -10.24 -8.92
CA THR A 238 -31.67 -10.96 -9.96
C THR A 238 -32.04 -10.50 -11.36
N GLY A 239 -31.07 -10.49 -12.29
CA GLY A 239 -31.32 -10.17 -13.70
C GLY A 239 -31.95 -8.78 -13.91
N ILE A 240 -33.13 -8.73 -14.56
CA ILE A 240 -33.82 -7.48 -14.92
C ILE A 240 -34.18 -6.65 -13.67
N ASP A 241 -34.59 -7.31 -12.59
CA ASP A 241 -34.98 -6.61 -11.36
C ASP A 241 -33.79 -5.88 -10.74
N ALA A 242 -32.61 -6.51 -10.75
CA ALA A 242 -31.38 -5.88 -10.28
C ALA A 242 -31.02 -4.66 -11.15
N PHE A 243 -31.15 -4.78 -12.47
CA PHE A 243 -30.91 -3.66 -13.40
C PHE A 243 -31.85 -2.48 -13.14
N ASN A 244 -33.15 -2.73 -13.03
CA ASN A 244 -34.14 -1.69 -12.78
C ASN A 244 -33.91 -1.02 -11.41
N ARG A 245 -33.58 -1.78 -10.37
CA ARG A 245 -33.28 -1.22 -9.04
C ARG A 245 -32.01 -0.39 -9.03
N ALA A 246 -30.95 -0.83 -9.71
CA ALA A 246 -29.70 -0.07 -9.85
C ALA A 246 -29.95 1.29 -10.51
N LEU A 247 -30.75 1.32 -11.58
CA LEU A 247 -31.11 2.57 -12.24
C LEU A 247 -31.99 3.46 -11.34
N ASN A 248 -32.99 2.86 -10.69
CA ASN A 248 -33.94 3.57 -9.84
C ASN A 248 -33.32 4.14 -8.55
N SER A 249 -32.27 3.51 -8.01
CA SER A 249 -31.61 3.98 -6.77
C SER A 249 -30.95 5.34 -6.94
N CYS A 250 -30.58 5.72 -8.16
CA CYS A 250 -29.95 7.02 -8.45
C CYS A 250 -30.87 7.98 -9.22
N TYR A 251 -31.83 7.47 -10.00
CA TYR A 251 -32.59 8.25 -11.00
C TYR A 251 -34.10 8.06 -10.92
N GLN A 252 -34.66 7.96 -9.70
CA GLN A 252 -36.08 7.69 -9.47
C GLN A 252 -37.02 8.60 -10.28
N ASP A 253 -36.78 9.91 -10.31
CA ASP A 253 -37.64 10.86 -11.04
C ASP A 253 -37.67 10.58 -12.54
N THR A 254 -36.51 10.30 -13.13
CA THR A 254 -36.41 9.98 -14.56
C THR A 254 -37.05 8.64 -14.85
N VAL A 255 -36.83 7.63 -14.00
CA VAL A 255 -37.49 6.32 -14.14
C VAL A 255 -39.00 6.47 -14.10
N GLU A 256 -39.55 7.32 -13.23
CA GLU A 256 -40.99 7.58 -13.18
C GLU A 256 -41.49 8.31 -14.43
N CYS A 257 -40.77 9.31 -14.94
CA CYS A 257 -41.09 9.94 -16.23
C CYS A 257 -41.12 8.94 -17.39
N LEU A 258 -40.14 8.03 -17.45
CA LEU A 258 -40.06 6.98 -18.47
C LEU A 258 -41.26 6.00 -18.37
N ARG A 259 -41.69 5.68 -17.14
CA ARG A 259 -42.89 4.84 -16.90
C ARG A 259 -44.16 5.56 -17.35
N MET A 260 -44.31 6.84 -17.01
CA MET A 260 -45.45 7.66 -17.43
C MET A 260 -45.55 7.81 -18.95
N GLU A 261 -44.42 7.93 -19.63
CA GLU A 261 -44.36 7.98 -21.09
C GLU A 261 -44.93 6.69 -21.73
N LEU A 262 -44.58 5.52 -21.19
CA LEU A 262 -45.15 4.24 -21.64
C LEU A 262 -46.66 4.15 -21.40
N ILE A 263 -47.14 4.61 -20.24
CA ILE A 263 -48.58 4.65 -19.91
C ILE A 263 -49.33 5.54 -20.90
N GLN A 264 -48.80 6.73 -21.21
CA GLN A 264 -49.38 7.65 -22.19
C GLN A 264 -49.45 7.06 -23.61
N MET A 265 -48.52 6.17 -23.95
CA MET A 265 -48.53 5.41 -25.21
C MET A 265 -49.47 4.17 -25.18
N GLY A 266 -50.27 3.99 -24.13
CA GLY A 266 -51.17 2.85 -23.97
C GLY A 266 -50.42 1.53 -23.74
N ARG A 267 -49.23 1.58 -23.14
CA ARG A 267 -48.42 0.41 -22.77
C ARG A 267 -48.40 0.22 -21.26
N ARG A 268 -48.21 -1.03 -20.83
CA ARG A 268 -47.97 -1.40 -19.45
C ARG A 268 -46.46 -1.37 -19.18
N PRO A 269 -45.94 -0.49 -18.29
CA PRO A 269 -44.50 -0.38 -18.04
C PRO A 269 -43.84 -1.70 -17.61
N GLU A 270 -44.56 -2.56 -16.90
CA GLU A 270 -44.09 -3.88 -16.42
C GLU A 270 -43.76 -4.88 -17.53
N ASP A 271 -44.29 -4.68 -18.75
CA ASP A 271 -44.01 -5.50 -19.93
C ASP A 271 -42.68 -5.11 -20.61
N PHE A 272 -42.01 -4.04 -20.14
CA PHE A 272 -40.82 -3.49 -20.76
C PHE A 272 -39.68 -3.30 -19.77
N VAL A 273 -38.45 -3.32 -20.30
CA VAL A 273 -37.23 -2.88 -19.62
C VAL A 273 -36.76 -1.59 -20.28
N VAL A 274 -36.49 -0.56 -19.48
CA VAL A 274 -35.98 0.71 -20.00
C VAL A 274 -34.46 0.66 -20.08
N VAL A 275 -33.92 0.75 -21.29
CA VAL A 275 -32.49 0.60 -21.59
C VAL A 275 -31.90 1.95 -21.99
N PRO A 276 -30.86 2.45 -21.29
CA PRO A 276 -30.13 3.63 -21.72
C PRO A 276 -29.41 3.38 -23.06
N VAL A 277 -29.44 4.36 -23.94
CA VAL A 277 -28.82 4.30 -25.27
C VAL A 277 -28.14 5.61 -25.63
N HIS A 278 -26.97 5.51 -26.27
CA HIS A 278 -26.30 6.67 -26.83
C HIS A 278 -27.22 7.36 -27.88
N PRO A 279 -27.39 8.70 -27.87
CA PRO A 279 -28.24 9.40 -28.83
C PRO A 279 -27.89 9.09 -30.31
N HIS A 280 -26.62 9.21 -30.70
CA HIS A 280 -26.14 8.77 -32.02
C HIS A 280 -26.53 7.32 -32.39
N GLN A 281 -26.51 6.39 -31.42
CA GLN A 281 -26.91 5.01 -31.65
C GLN A 281 -28.42 4.89 -31.92
N LEU A 282 -29.23 5.65 -31.17
CA LEU A 282 -30.67 5.72 -31.35
C LEU A 282 -31.07 6.30 -32.70
N ASP A 283 -30.37 7.34 -33.16
CA ASP A 283 -30.73 8.06 -34.38
C ASP A 283 -30.21 7.35 -35.65
N ASN A 284 -29.04 6.70 -35.59
CA ASN A 284 -28.36 6.21 -36.79
C ASN A 284 -28.34 4.67 -36.94
N ALA A 285 -28.18 3.94 -35.83
CA ALA A 285 -27.94 2.50 -35.88
C ALA A 285 -29.21 1.70 -35.58
N ILE A 286 -29.98 2.07 -34.55
CA ILE A 286 -31.21 1.35 -34.17
C ILE A 286 -32.24 1.31 -35.32
N PRO A 287 -32.53 2.41 -36.04
CA PRO A 287 -33.51 2.40 -37.12
C PRO A 287 -33.11 1.50 -38.28
N LYS A 288 -31.80 1.30 -38.51
CA LYS A 288 -31.26 0.48 -39.60
C LYS A 288 -31.12 -0.99 -39.20
N LEU A 289 -30.59 -1.25 -38.01
CA LEU A 289 -30.25 -2.60 -37.55
C LEU A 289 -31.41 -3.32 -36.86
N HIS A 290 -32.40 -2.57 -36.35
CA HIS A 290 -33.53 -3.10 -35.55
C HIS A 290 -34.89 -2.60 -36.06
N ALA A 291 -35.02 -2.32 -37.36
CA ALA A 291 -36.24 -1.81 -37.99
C ALA A 291 -37.47 -2.68 -37.69
N GLU A 292 -37.34 -4.01 -37.81
CA GLU A 292 -38.43 -4.94 -37.54
C GLU A 292 -38.90 -4.88 -36.07
N ALA A 293 -37.97 -4.77 -35.12
CA ALA A 293 -38.27 -4.67 -33.70
C ALA A 293 -38.99 -3.35 -33.36
N LEU A 294 -38.70 -2.26 -34.06
CA LEU A 294 -39.43 -0.98 -33.96
C LEU A 294 -40.86 -1.10 -34.51
N VAL A 295 -41.04 -1.77 -35.66
CA VAL A 295 -42.35 -2.00 -36.27
C VAL A 295 -43.22 -2.88 -35.36
N ARG A 296 -42.65 -3.96 -34.81
CA ARG A 296 -43.33 -4.86 -33.85
C ARG A 296 -43.57 -4.24 -32.48
N LYS A 297 -43.03 -3.04 -32.21
CA LYS A 297 -43.04 -2.38 -30.89
C LYS A 297 -42.37 -3.22 -29.80
N THR A 298 -41.49 -4.15 -30.19
CA THR A 298 -40.55 -4.81 -29.29
C THR A 298 -39.53 -3.80 -28.76
N ILE A 299 -39.18 -2.80 -29.56
CA ILE A 299 -38.39 -1.63 -29.15
C ILE A 299 -39.24 -0.38 -29.34
N ILE A 300 -39.27 0.49 -28.32
CA ILE A 300 -39.99 1.77 -28.35
C ILE A 300 -39.03 2.88 -27.90
N PRO A 301 -38.65 3.82 -28.79
CA PRO A 301 -37.90 5.01 -28.41
C PRO A 301 -38.66 5.89 -27.42
N LEU A 302 -37.98 6.39 -26.40
CA LEU A 302 -38.54 7.29 -25.38
C LEU A 302 -37.94 8.70 -25.49
N GLN A 303 -38.68 9.72 -25.06
CA GLN A 303 -38.31 11.14 -25.15
C GLN A 303 -37.50 11.60 -23.95
N SER A 304 -37.77 11.05 -22.77
CA SER A 304 -37.03 11.40 -21.55
C SER A 304 -35.52 11.13 -21.71
N SER A 305 -34.70 11.94 -21.03
CA SER A 305 -33.24 11.84 -21.10
C SER A 305 -32.57 12.19 -19.77
N LEU A 306 -31.30 11.76 -19.60
CA LEU A 306 -30.48 12.08 -18.43
C LEU A 306 -29.24 12.90 -18.82
N PRO A 307 -28.94 14.02 -18.15
CA PRO A 307 -27.69 14.73 -18.35
C PRO A 307 -26.48 13.81 -18.10
N ALA A 308 -25.60 13.72 -19.08
CA ALA A 308 -24.50 12.78 -19.09
C ALA A 308 -23.21 13.44 -19.62
N HIS A 309 -22.10 13.12 -18.97
CA HIS A 309 -20.76 13.46 -19.45
C HIS A 309 -20.13 12.23 -20.11
N PRO A 310 -19.80 12.25 -21.41
CA PRO A 310 -19.04 11.19 -22.04
C PRO A 310 -17.62 11.14 -21.45
N LEU A 311 -17.19 9.92 -21.16
CA LEU A 311 -15.82 9.59 -20.76
C LEU A 311 -14.98 9.25 -21.99
N MET A 312 -13.68 8.97 -21.82
CA MET A 312 -12.71 8.76 -22.92
C MET A 312 -13.10 7.65 -23.92
N SER A 313 -14.04 6.76 -23.57
CA SER A 313 -14.51 5.68 -24.44
C SER A 313 -15.64 6.08 -25.41
N TYR A 314 -16.17 7.32 -25.34
CA TYR A 314 -17.39 7.85 -26.01
C TYR A 314 -18.71 7.19 -25.64
N ARG A 315 -18.67 5.95 -25.16
CA ARG A 315 -19.85 5.12 -24.88
C ARG A 315 -20.06 4.82 -23.40
N THR A 316 -19.15 5.27 -22.56
CA THR A 316 -19.30 5.24 -21.10
C THR A 316 -19.59 6.66 -20.65
N PHE A 317 -20.60 6.83 -19.80
CA PHE A 317 -21.07 8.12 -19.34
C PHE A 317 -20.99 8.21 -17.83
N ALA A 318 -20.48 9.33 -17.31
CA ALA A 318 -20.73 9.73 -15.94
C ALA A 318 -22.08 10.44 -15.87
N VAL A 319 -22.99 9.85 -15.10
CA VAL A 319 -24.35 10.34 -14.89
C VAL A 319 -24.53 10.57 -13.40
N LYS A 320 -24.89 11.79 -13.01
CA LYS A 320 -25.08 12.17 -11.61
C LYS A 320 -26.58 12.31 -11.34
N GLY A 321 -27.02 11.76 -10.21
CA GLY A 321 -28.39 11.81 -9.70
C GLY A 321 -28.52 12.76 -8.51
N ARG A 322 -29.52 12.51 -7.65
CA ARG A 322 -29.73 13.30 -6.41
C ARG A 322 -28.54 13.16 -5.46
N GLU A 323 -28.31 14.20 -4.64
CA GLU A 323 -27.20 14.24 -3.65
C GLU A 323 -25.80 14.00 -4.25
N ASN A 324 -25.64 14.23 -5.56
CA ASN A 324 -24.40 14.00 -6.31
C ASN A 324 -23.94 12.52 -6.38
N LYS A 325 -24.81 11.57 -6.02
CA LYS A 325 -24.57 10.13 -6.24
C LYS A 325 -24.89 9.74 -7.68
N GLY A 326 -24.07 8.89 -8.28
CA GLY A 326 -24.17 8.58 -9.71
C GLY A 326 -23.83 7.15 -10.08
N LEU A 327 -23.93 6.89 -11.39
CA LEU A 327 -23.50 5.65 -12.03
C LEU A 327 -22.66 5.96 -13.27
N HIS A 328 -21.74 5.05 -13.56
CA HIS A 328 -21.14 4.95 -14.89
C HIS A 328 -22.01 4.04 -15.78
N ILE A 329 -22.58 4.61 -16.85
CA ILE A 329 -23.44 3.86 -17.80
C ILE A 329 -22.67 3.61 -19.08
N LYS A 330 -22.45 2.34 -19.45
CA LYS A 330 -21.76 1.94 -20.69
C LYS A 330 -22.76 1.39 -21.69
N THR A 331 -22.87 1.99 -22.87
CA THR A 331 -23.83 1.60 -23.92
C THR A 331 -23.15 1.04 -25.17
N ALA A 332 -23.88 0.32 -26.01
CA ALA A 332 -23.42 -0.02 -27.36
C ALA A 332 -23.31 1.24 -28.25
N LEU A 333 -22.31 1.26 -29.15
CA LEU A 333 -22.10 2.32 -30.13
C LEU A 333 -21.52 1.72 -31.42
N GLU A 334 -22.29 1.75 -32.52
CA GLU A 334 -21.88 1.26 -33.85
C GLU A 334 -21.02 2.31 -34.58
N VAL A 335 -19.93 2.72 -33.93
CA VAL A 335 -18.91 3.62 -34.46
C VAL A 335 -17.56 2.95 -34.26
N GLN A 336 -16.71 3.03 -35.29
CA GLN A 336 -15.35 2.51 -35.21
C GLN A 336 -14.47 3.53 -34.49
N LEU A 337 -14.01 3.18 -33.28
CA LEU A 337 -13.07 3.97 -32.49
C LEU A 337 -11.76 3.21 -32.35
N THR A 338 -10.63 3.85 -32.65
CA THR A 338 -9.28 3.25 -32.55
C THR A 338 -9.23 1.86 -33.25
N GLY A 339 -9.97 1.78 -34.37
CA GLY A 339 -10.09 0.67 -35.32
C GLY A 339 -10.98 -0.54 -34.95
N ALA A 340 -11.81 -0.47 -33.92
CA ALA A 340 -12.83 -1.49 -33.68
C ALA A 340 -14.20 -0.84 -33.47
N ILE A 341 -15.24 -1.48 -33.99
CA ILE A 341 -16.63 -1.08 -33.74
C ILE A 341 -16.97 -1.32 -32.28
N ARG A 342 -17.49 -0.28 -31.61
CA ARG A 342 -17.69 -0.28 -30.15
C ARG A 342 -19.07 -0.75 -29.70
N GLY A 343 -19.48 -1.91 -30.23
CA GLY A 343 -20.64 -2.66 -29.74
C GLY A 343 -20.37 -3.38 -28.41
N ILE A 344 -21.43 -3.92 -27.81
CA ILE A 344 -21.40 -4.77 -26.60
C ILE A 344 -22.23 -6.02 -26.92
N SER A 345 -21.58 -7.18 -27.03
CA SER A 345 -22.28 -8.45 -27.26
C SER A 345 -23.01 -8.92 -25.99
N SER A 346 -23.99 -9.80 -26.15
CA SER A 346 -24.68 -10.38 -24.97
C SER A 346 -23.71 -11.13 -24.05
N ALA A 347 -22.75 -11.89 -24.61
CA ALA A 347 -21.72 -12.57 -23.83
C ALA A 347 -20.87 -11.58 -23.01
N SER A 348 -20.49 -10.44 -23.59
CA SER A 348 -19.77 -9.38 -22.85
C SER A 348 -20.63 -8.71 -21.78
N ALA A 349 -21.92 -8.48 -22.06
CA ALA A 349 -22.87 -7.93 -21.09
C ALA A 349 -23.01 -8.86 -19.87
N ARG A 350 -23.16 -10.17 -20.08
CA ARG A 350 -23.21 -11.17 -19.00
C ARG A 350 -21.88 -11.31 -18.24
N ASN A 351 -20.76 -11.30 -18.95
CA ASN A 351 -19.47 -11.50 -18.29
C ASN A 351 -19.05 -10.34 -17.39
N ALA A 352 -19.50 -9.10 -17.65
CA ALA A 352 -19.10 -7.94 -16.86
C ALA A 352 -19.53 -8.07 -15.37
N PRO A 353 -20.82 -8.28 -15.04
CA PRO A 353 -21.22 -8.50 -13.65
C PRO A 353 -20.65 -9.78 -13.02
N ARG A 354 -20.52 -10.87 -13.81
CA ARG A 354 -19.91 -12.13 -13.35
C ARG A 354 -18.44 -11.97 -12.96
N MET A 355 -17.68 -11.20 -13.74
CA MET A 355 -16.29 -10.87 -13.43
C MET A 355 -16.22 -10.09 -12.11
N SER A 356 -17.10 -9.09 -11.91
CA SER A 356 -17.13 -8.35 -10.64
C SER A 356 -17.40 -9.27 -9.44
N ARG A 357 -18.30 -10.27 -9.57
CA ARG A 357 -18.50 -11.29 -8.51
C ARG A 357 -17.27 -12.14 -8.25
N LEU A 358 -16.58 -12.59 -9.30
CA LEU A 358 -15.35 -13.38 -9.17
C LEU A 358 -14.26 -12.58 -8.45
N LEU A 359 -14.00 -11.35 -8.88
CA LEU A 359 -13.01 -10.48 -8.26
C LEU A 359 -13.38 -10.17 -6.79
N ALA A 360 -14.65 -9.90 -6.50
CA ALA A 360 -15.10 -9.66 -5.13
C ALA A 360 -14.89 -10.88 -4.22
N ARG A 361 -15.16 -12.10 -4.70
CA ARG A 361 -14.87 -13.35 -3.95
C ARG A 361 -13.38 -13.54 -3.68
N ILE A 362 -12.54 -13.26 -4.68
CA ILE A 362 -11.08 -13.33 -4.53
C ILE A 362 -10.60 -12.32 -3.50
N ILE A 363 -11.01 -11.06 -3.63
CA ILE A 363 -10.63 -10.00 -2.70
C ILE A 363 -11.11 -10.36 -1.30
N ALA A 364 -12.36 -10.79 -1.11
CA ALA A 364 -12.89 -11.20 0.19
C ALA A 364 -12.12 -12.37 0.85
N GLY A 365 -11.43 -13.20 0.06
CA GLY A 365 -10.59 -14.30 0.53
C GLY A 365 -9.10 -13.96 0.69
N ASP A 366 -8.61 -12.85 0.15
CA ASP A 366 -7.19 -12.50 0.11
C ASP A 366 -6.90 -11.19 0.84
N THR A 367 -6.27 -11.28 2.01
CA THR A 367 -5.98 -10.09 2.83
C THR A 367 -4.99 -9.11 2.21
N ASP A 368 -4.17 -9.57 1.26
CA ASP A 368 -3.18 -8.71 0.62
C ASP A 368 -3.86 -7.83 -0.46
N LEU A 369 -5.01 -8.28 -0.98
CA LEU A 369 -5.90 -7.48 -1.82
C LEU A 369 -6.88 -6.62 -1.02
N GLN A 370 -7.18 -6.98 0.23
CA GLN A 370 -7.98 -6.17 1.17
C GLN A 370 -7.17 -5.11 1.91
N ARG A 371 -5.93 -4.85 1.49
CA ARG A 371 -5.10 -3.84 2.15
C ARG A 371 -5.84 -2.50 2.15
N THR A 372 -5.89 -1.90 3.32
CA THR A 372 -6.47 -0.57 3.50
C THR A 372 -5.38 0.43 3.84
N ASP A 373 -5.68 1.71 3.62
CA ASP A 373 -4.94 2.79 4.26
C ASP A 373 -5.25 2.88 5.76
N SER A 374 -4.61 3.84 6.43
CA SER A 374 -4.77 4.14 7.86
C SER A 374 -6.19 4.51 8.28
N ARG A 375 -7.09 4.78 7.32
CA ARG A 375 -8.51 5.10 7.54
C ARG A 375 -9.44 3.93 7.21
N GLY A 376 -8.89 2.75 6.93
CA GLY A 376 -9.66 1.57 6.56
C GLY A 376 -10.22 1.63 5.13
N ARG A 377 -9.67 2.47 4.24
CA ARG A 377 -10.09 2.56 2.83
C ARG A 377 -9.25 1.63 1.98
N GLU A 378 -9.89 0.83 1.12
CA GLU A 378 -9.22 -0.14 0.25
C GLU A 378 -8.20 0.55 -0.69
N LEU A 379 -6.97 0.03 -0.74
CA LEU A 379 -5.92 0.55 -1.62
C LEU A 379 -6.13 0.18 -3.09
N PHE A 380 -6.75 -0.97 -3.34
CA PHE A 380 -7.07 -1.48 -4.68
C PHE A 380 -8.58 -1.68 -4.81
N ILE A 381 -9.17 -1.10 -5.87
CA ILE A 381 -10.62 -1.07 -6.06
C ILE A 381 -10.95 -1.53 -7.48
N PRO A 382 -11.42 -2.77 -7.70
CA PRO A 382 -11.86 -3.17 -9.04
C PRO A 382 -13.18 -2.49 -9.42
N GLU A 383 -13.42 -2.28 -10.71
CA GLU A 383 -14.73 -1.86 -11.23
C GLU A 383 -15.82 -2.85 -10.84
N ARG A 384 -16.95 -2.29 -10.39
CA ARG A 384 -18.13 -3.04 -10.04
C ARG A 384 -19.22 -2.80 -11.09
N ALA A 385 -19.41 -3.78 -11.97
CA ALA A 385 -20.58 -3.85 -12.82
C ALA A 385 -21.75 -4.37 -11.99
N LEU A 386 -22.72 -3.50 -11.71
CA LEU A 386 -23.86 -3.78 -10.83
C LEU A 386 -24.90 -4.67 -11.54
N ALA A 387 -25.17 -4.36 -12.79
CA ALA A 387 -26.07 -5.12 -13.65
C ALA A 387 -25.82 -4.79 -15.12
N ALA A 388 -26.24 -5.68 -16.01
CA ALA A 388 -26.17 -5.50 -17.44
C ALA A 388 -27.41 -6.06 -18.14
N VAL A 389 -27.78 -5.45 -19.26
CA VAL A 389 -28.86 -5.91 -20.15
C VAL A 389 -28.40 -5.90 -21.61
N ALA A 390 -28.87 -6.86 -22.38
CA ALA A 390 -28.66 -6.96 -23.82
C ALA A 390 -29.96 -7.37 -24.53
N PHE A 391 -30.20 -6.83 -25.72
CA PHE A 391 -31.31 -7.26 -26.57
C PHE A 391 -30.97 -8.58 -27.26
N LYS A 392 -31.78 -9.62 -27.06
CA LYS A 392 -31.51 -11.01 -27.52
C LYS A 392 -31.26 -11.12 -29.02
N GLU A 393 -32.02 -10.37 -29.82
CA GLU A 393 -31.91 -10.39 -31.29
C GLU A 393 -30.73 -9.52 -31.78
N SER A 394 -30.10 -8.73 -30.89
CA SER A 394 -28.91 -7.96 -31.23
C SER A 394 -27.64 -8.79 -31.08
N LYS A 395 -26.77 -8.74 -32.09
CA LYS A 395 -25.41 -9.26 -31.98
C LYS A 395 -24.56 -8.44 -31.00
N ARG A 396 -24.57 -7.11 -31.14
CA ARG A 396 -23.74 -6.19 -30.30
C ARG A 396 -24.19 -4.72 -30.28
N SER A 397 -25.27 -4.38 -30.97
CA SER A 397 -25.69 -3.00 -31.25
C SER A 397 -26.69 -2.45 -30.23
N LEU A 398 -27.17 -3.27 -29.28
CA LEU A 398 -28.07 -2.82 -28.23
C LEU A 398 -27.85 -3.58 -26.92
N ALA A 399 -27.11 -2.94 -26.01
CA ALA A 399 -26.88 -3.40 -24.64
C ALA A 399 -26.42 -2.22 -23.77
N ALA A 400 -26.62 -2.35 -22.46
CA ALA A 400 -26.19 -1.40 -21.45
C ALA A 400 -25.60 -2.12 -20.22
N ILE A 401 -24.53 -1.57 -19.66
CA ILE A 401 -23.90 -2.05 -18.42
C ILE A 401 -23.91 -0.89 -17.43
N LEU A 402 -24.48 -1.11 -16.25
CA LEU A 402 -24.49 -0.18 -15.14
C LEU A 402 -23.34 -0.49 -14.21
N ARG A 403 -22.51 0.51 -13.93
CA ARG A 403 -21.34 0.40 -13.08
C ARG A 403 -21.44 1.41 -11.95
N ASP A 404 -20.88 1.01 -10.82
CA ASP A 404 -20.73 1.93 -9.70
C ASP A 404 -19.80 3.09 -10.08
N ASP A 405 -20.10 4.26 -9.52
CA ASP A 405 -19.26 5.45 -9.68
C ASP A 405 -18.32 5.55 -8.48
N ILE A 406 -17.01 5.54 -8.76
CA ILE A 406 -15.98 5.58 -7.73
C ILE A 406 -16.07 6.86 -6.87
N GLU A 407 -16.62 7.95 -7.44
CA GLU A 407 -16.79 9.21 -6.73
C GLU A 407 -17.87 9.15 -5.63
N ASN A 408 -18.71 8.11 -5.59
CA ASN A 408 -19.75 7.96 -4.58
C ASN A 408 -19.18 7.80 -3.15
N ASP A 409 -17.97 7.25 -3.02
CA ASP A 409 -17.33 6.88 -1.74
C ASP A 409 -15.98 7.59 -1.50
N MET A 410 -15.71 8.68 -2.23
CA MET A 410 -14.47 9.44 -2.08
C MET A 410 -14.53 10.45 -0.94
N ALA A 411 -13.39 10.68 -0.29
CA ALA A 411 -13.24 11.72 0.74
C ALA A 411 -13.04 13.11 0.11
N GLU A 412 -13.38 14.17 0.84
CA GLU A 412 -13.29 15.55 0.33
C GLU A 412 -11.86 15.98 -0.08
N ASP A 413 -10.82 15.37 0.50
CA ASP A 413 -9.41 15.65 0.18
C ASP A 413 -8.82 14.74 -0.92
N GLU A 414 -9.68 13.99 -1.64
CA GLU A 414 -9.30 13.08 -2.70
C GLU A 414 -9.75 13.54 -4.10
N VAL A 415 -8.90 13.27 -5.09
CA VAL A 415 -9.11 13.53 -6.52
C VAL A 415 -8.87 12.25 -7.30
N ALA A 416 -9.76 11.91 -8.22
CA ALA A 416 -9.64 10.72 -9.06
C ALA A 416 -9.40 11.14 -10.51
N LEU A 417 -8.40 10.52 -11.14
CA LEU A 417 -8.11 10.75 -12.55
C LEU A 417 -7.53 9.49 -13.21
N PRO A 418 -7.89 9.20 -14.47
CA PRO A 418 -7.20 8.18 -15.24
C PRO A 418 -5.72 8.54 -15.37
N VAL A 419 -4.84 7.54 -15.40
CA VAL A 419 -3.42 7.77 -15.67
C VAL A 419 -3.22 8.47 -17.01
N ALA A 420 -4.08 8.20 -18.00
CA ALA A 420 -4.03 8.90 -19.28
C ALA A 420 -4.15 10.43 -19.15
N SER A 421 -4.89 10.93 -18.15
CA SER A 421 -5.05 12.36 -17.90
C SER A 421 -3.79 13.02 -17.35
N LEU A 422 -2.90 12.27 -16.70
CA LEU A 422 -1.61 12.80 -16.22
C LEU A 422 -0.73 13.31 -17.37
N PHE A 423 -0.92 12.79 -18.59
CA PHE A 423 -0.17 13.19 -19.78
C PHE A 423 -0.81 14.35 -20.54
N ALA A 424 -2.08 14.66 -20.25
CA ALA A 424 -2.78 15.74 -20.93
C ALA A 424 -2.14 17.09 -20.60
N ARG A 425 -2.26 18.04 -21.54
CA ARG A 425 -1.85 19.41 -21.32
C ARG A 425 -2.78 20.09 -20.32
N SER A 426 -2.18 20.73 -19.33
CA SER A 426 -2.85 21.57 -18.35
C SER A 426 -3.40 22.80 -19.06
N PRO A 427 -4.71 23.07 -18.98
CA PRO A 427 -5.28 24.27 -19.57
C PRO A 427 -4.74 25.54 -18.91
N LEU A 428 -4.19 25.46 -17.70
CA LEU A 428 -3.67 26.62 -16.97
C LEU A 428 -2.22 26.95 -17.36
N THR A 429 -1.34 25.96 -17.46
CA THR A 429 0.11 26.18 -17.65
C THR A 429 0.64 25.76 -19.02
N GLY A 430 -0.07 24.88 -19.74
CA GLY A 430 0.41 24.23 -20.97
C GLY A 430 1.37 23.06 -20.74
N ASN A 431 1.84 22.81 -19.51
CA ASN A 431 2.63 21.63 -19.16
C ASN A 431 1.75 20.37 -19.14
N SER A 432 2.34 19.18 -19.00
CA SER A 432 1.56 18.00 -18.62
C SER A 432 1.03 18.13 -17.19
N ILE A 433 -0.18 17.63 -16.94
CA ILE A 433 -0.78 17.62 -15.59
C ILE A 433 0.15 16.94 -14.57
N LEU A 434 0.86 15.88 -14.97
CA LEU A 434 1.85 15.21 -14.13
C LEU A 434 2.99 16.13 -13.70
N LEU A 435 3.49 16.97 -14.61
CA LEU A 435 4.60 17.87 -14.31
C LEU A 435 4.16 19.01 -13.41
N ASP A 436 2.96 19.56 -13.63
CA ASP A 436 2.36 20.54 -12.71
C ASP A 436 2.18 19.94 -11.31
N LEU A 437 1.69 18.70 -11.23
CA LEU A 437 1.50 17.98 -9.98
C LEU A 437 2.82 17.74 -9.22
N VAL A 438 3.85 17.21 -9.89
CA VAL A 438 5.14 16.93 -9.24
C VAL A 438 5.86 18.23 -8.84
N THR A 439 5.76 19.27 -9.67
CA THR A 439 6.30 20.61 -9.36
C THR A 439 5.62 21.21 -8.14
N GLU A 440 4.27 21.17 -8.09
CA GLU A 440 3.49 21.68 -6.95
C GLU A 440 3.85 20.99 -5.63
N LEU A 441 4.08 19.68 -5.66
CA LEU A 441 4.47 18.91 -4.49
C LEU A 441 5.90 19.22 -3.99
N GLY A 442 6.73 19.90 -4.80
CA GLY A 442 8.12 20.21 -4.46
C GLY A 442 8.97 18.95 -4.22
N THR A 443 8.70 17.87 -4.94
CA THR A 443 9.32 16.54 -4.75
C THR A 443 10.06 16.05 -6.01
N THR A 444 10.88 15.01 -5.86
CA THR A 444 11.51 14.33 -7.00
C THR A 444 10.51 13.46 -7.77
N ALA A 445 10.75 13.31 -9.08
CA ALA A 445 9.97 12.41 -9.94
C ALA A 445 9.99 10.95 -9.42
N SER A 446 11.13 10.52 -8.90
CA SER A 446 11.36 9.18 -8.35
C SER A 446 10.49 8.90 -7.12
N ALA A 447 10.35 9.87 -6.21
CA ALA A 447 9.50 9.75 -5.04
C ALA A 447 8.02 9.56 -5.42
N TRP A 448 7.51 10.40 -6.33
CA TRP A 448 6.12 10.31 -6.78
C TRP A 448 5.84 9.01 -7.53
N LEU A 449 6.74 8.59 -8.44
CA LEU A 449 6.62 7.33 -9.16
C LEU A 449 6.68 6.12 -8.21
N ARG A 450 7.50 6.18 -7.14
CA ARG A 450 7.53 5.13 -6.12
C ARG A 450 6.18 4.97 -5.45
N ALA A 451 5.55 6.06 -5.01
CA ALA A 451 4.22 6.02 -4.43
C ALA A 451 3.18 5.42 -5.40
N MET A 452 3.23 5.81 -6.68
CA MET A 452 2.33 5.25 -7.70
C MET A 452 2.56 3.74 -7.90
N THR A 453 3.80 3.30 -8.00
CA THR A 453 4.15 1.89 -8.25
C THR A 453 3.83 0.99 -7.07
N GLU A 454 3.98 1.45 -5.82
CA GLU A 454 3.61 0.71 -4.61
C GLU A 454 2.10 0.47 -4.48
N VAL A 455 1.27 1.34 -5.07
CA VAL A 455 -0.18 1.13 -5.15
C VAL A 455 -0.54 0.25 -6.35
N CYS A 456 0.13 0.40 -7.50
CA CYS A 456 -0.28 -0.26 -8.76
C CYS A 456 0.24 -1.69 -8.94
N ILE A 457 1.50 -1.95 -8.61
CA ILE A 457 2.18 -3.21 -8.94
C ILE A 457 1.71 -4.37 -8.06
N PRO A 458 1.64 -4.25 -6.72
CA PRO A 458 1.29 -5.37 -5.86
C PRO A 458 -0.03 -6.07 -6.20
N PRO A 459 -1.19 -5.38 -6.31
CA PRO A 459 -2.45 -6.06 -6.60
C PRO A 459 -2.41 -6.77 -7.96
N CYS A 460 -1.77 -6.16 -8.96
CA CYS A 460 -1.65 -6.75 -10.29
C CYS A 460 -0.81 -8.04 -10.30
N LEU A 461 0.30 -8.07 -9.55
CA LEU A 461 1.13 -9.27 -9.43
C LEU A 461 0.47 -10.35 -8.55
N ILE A 462 -0.29 -9.97 -7.52
CA ILE A 462 -1.10 -10.92 -6.73
C ILE A 462 -2.11 -11.64 -7.63
N PHE A 463 -2.90 -10.89 -8.40
CA PHE A 463 -3.88 -11.47 -9.33
C PHE A 463 -3.21 -12.36 -10.38
N LEU A 464 -2.09 -11.93 -10.96
CA LEU A 464 -1.34 -12.70 -11.95
C LEU A 464 -0.84 -14.02 -11.35
N SER A 465 -0.07 -13.94 -10.27
CA SER A 465 0.74 -15.06 -9.79
C SER A 465 -0.02 -16.04 -8.92
N ARG A 466 -0.95 -15.57 -8.07
CA ARG A 466 -1.79 -16.47 -7.24
C ARG A 466 -3.00 -17.00 -8.00
N TYR A 467 -3.76 -16.09 -8.62
CA TYR A 467 -5.07 -16.43 -9.17
C TYR A 467 -5.08 -16.69 -10.68
N GLY A 468 -3.98 -16.37 -11.39
CA GLY A 468 -3.93 -16.49 -12.83
C GLY A 468 -4.80 -15.48 -13.58
N ILE A 469 -4.93 -14.26 -13.06
CA ILE A 469 -5.77 -13.20 -13.62
C ILE A 469 -4.91 -12.00 -14.03
N SER A 470 -5.00 -11.58 -15.29
CA SER A 470 -4.38 -10.35 -15.79
C SER A 470 -5.44 -9.30 -16.09
N LEU A 471 -5.39 -8.17 -15.37
CA LEU A 471 -6.44 -7.15 -15.38
C LEU A 471 -6.37 -6.14 -16.54
N GLU A 472 -5.30 -6.14 -17.34
CA GLU A 472 -5.04 -5.15 -18.42
C GLU A 472 -5.12 -3.66 -17.97
N PRO A 473 -4.32 -3.23 -16.97
CA PRO A 473 -4.35 -1.87 -16.42
C PRO A 473 -3.59 -0.84 -17.28
N HIS A 474 -4.05 -0.62 -18.52
CA HIS A 474 -3.50 0.45 -19.38
C HIS A 474 -3.92 1.86 -18.89
N PRO A 475 -3.34 2.97 -19.41
CA PRO A 475 -3.57 4.32 -18.88
C PRO A 475 -5.03 4.75 -18.71
N GLN A 476 -5.89 4.43 -19.68
CA GLN A 476 -7.33 4.75 -19.62
C GLN A 476 -8.11 3.90 -18.60
N ASN A 477 -7.68 2.66 -18.35
CA ASN A 477 -8.35 1.70 -17.47
C ASN A 477 -7.82 1.76 -16.03
N THR A 478 -6.77 2.53 -15.80
CA THR A 478 -6.19 2.75 -14.48
C THR A 478 -6.55 4.15 -14.03
N VAL A 479 -7.32 4.26 -12.96
CA VAL A 479 -7.63 5.52 -12.28
C VAL A 479 -6.82 5.55 -10.99
N ILE A 480 -6.00 6.60 -10.84
CA ILE A 480 -5.28 6.84 -9.59
C ILE A 480 -6.11 7.82 -8.77
N ILE A 481 -6.27 7.48 -7.50
CA ILE A 481 -6.89 8.37 -6.52
C ILE A 481 -5.75 9.03 -5.76
N LEU A 482 -5.63 10.34 -5.97
CA LEU A 482 -4.67 11.18 -5.29
C LEU A 482 -5.29 11.74 -4.02
N ARG A 483 -4.50 11.82 -2.95
CA ARG A 483 -4.86 12.50 -1.71
C ARG A 483 -3.81 13.55 -1.42
N LYS A 484 -4.20 14.83 -1.41
CA LYS A 484 -3.25 15.97 -1.36
C LYS A 484 -2.12 15.83 -2.41
N GLY A 485 -2.47 15.44 -3.64
CA GLY A 485 -1.53 15.25 -4.75
C GLY A 485 -0.74 13.93 -4.79
N TRP A 486 -0.74 13.13 -3.71
CA TRP A 486 0.00 11.86 -3.66
C TRP A 486 -0.85 10.65 -4.06
N PRO A 487 -0.31 9.70 -4.86
CA PRO A 487 -0.97 8.42 -5.14
C PRO A 487 -1.31 7.68 -3.85
N SER A 488 -2.60 7.43 -3.64
CA SER A 488 -3.09 6.77 -2.42
C SER A 488 -3.82 5.48 -2.70
N ARG A 489 -4.59 5.40 -3.81
CA ARG A 489 -5.38 4.22 -4.17
C ARG A 489 -5.41 4.04 -5.69
N MET A 490 -5.62 2.81 -6.14
CA MET A 490 -5.76 2.46 -7.56
C MET A 490 -7.12 1.85 -7.80
N HIS A 491 -7.82 2.36 -8.80
CA HIS A 491 -9.03 1.78 -9.35
C HIS A 491 -8.76 1.23 -10.76
N VAL A 492 -9.10 -0.04 -11.00
CA VAL A 492 -8.97 -0.67 -12.32
C VAL A 492 -10.35 -0.97 -12.88
N ARG A 493 -10.57 -0.55 -14.12
CA ARG A 493 -11.87 -0.63 -14.79
C ARG A 493 -11.81 -1.27 -16.17
N ASP A 494 -12.98 -1.61 -16.70
CA ASP A 494 -13.17 -2.27 -18.00
C ASP A 494 -12.41 -3.59 -18.20
N PHE A 495 -12.85 -4.63 -17.48
CA PHE A 495 -12.25 -5.98 -17.54
C PHE A 495 -12.55 -6.76 -18.83
N GLY A 496 -13.12 -6.15 -19.87
CA GLY A 496 -13.45 -6.85 -21.12
C GLY A 496 -12.24 -7.43 -21.86
N GLY A 497 -11.03 -6.91 -21.58
CA GLY A 497 -9.79 -7.40 -22.16
C GLY A 497 -8.90 -8.23 -21.22
N ALA A 498 -9.35 -8.45 -19.98
CA ALA A 498 -8.66 -9.27 -18.99
C ALA A 498 -8.48 -10.72 -19.47
N ARG A 499 -7.56 -11.46 -18.85
CA ARG A 499 -7.35 -12.89 -19.12
C ARG A 499 -7.29 -13.70 -17.83
N ILE A 500 -7.85 -14.90 -17.87
CA ILE A 500 -7.89 -15.85 -16.76
C ILE A 500 -7.30 -17.17 -17.21
N LEU A 501 -6.30 -17.67 -16.48
CA LEU A 501 -5.71 -18.99 -16.61
C LEU A 501 -6.39 -19.96 -15.61
N PRO A 502 -7.24 -20.91 -16.07
CA PRO A 502 -8.05 -21.73 -15.17
C PRO A 502 -7.26 -22.59 -14.17
N SER A 503 -6.08 -23.08 -14.57
CA SER A 503 -5.25 -23.98 -13.75
C SER A 503 -4.80 -23.33 -12.43
N ARG A 504 -4.48 -22.03 -12.44
CA ARG A 504 -4.10 -21.29 -11.22
C ARG A 504 -5.32 -21.03 -10.32
N LEU A 505 -6.44 -20.61 -10.91
CA LEU A 505 -7.67 -20.35 -10.16
C LEU A 505 -8.19 -21.61 -9.44
N ALA A 506 -8.09 -22.78 -10.09
CA ALA A 506 -8.51 -24.07 -9.54
C ALA A 506 -7.75 -24.46 -8.26
N LYS A 507 -6.48 -24.04 -8.08
CA LYS A 507 -5.70 -24.29 -6.85
C LYS A 507 -6.34 -23.69 -5.60
N HIS A 508 -7.20 -22.68 -5.76
CA HIS A 508 -7.92 -22.02 -4.69
C HIS A 508 -9.35 -22.58 -4.50
N GLY A 509 -9.75 -23.58 -5.29
CA GLY A 509 -11.10 -24.15 -5.28
C GLY A 509 -12.16 -23.20 -5.84
N LEU A 510 -11.76 -22.26 -6.70
CA LEU A 510 -12.64 -21.30 -7.37
C LEU A 510 -13.01 -21.80 -8.78
N SER A 511 -14.27 -21.64 -9.17
CA SER A 511 -14.79 -21.99 -10.49
C SER A 511 -14.89 -20.79 -11.43
N ILE A 512 -14.84 -21.05 -12.73
CA ILE A 512 -15.06 -20.04 -13.77
C ILE A 512 -16.49 -20.15 -14.27
N GLU A 513 -17.28 -19.10 -14.05
CA GLU A 513 -18.66 -19.00 -14.55
C GLU A 513 -18.78 -18.01 -15.72
N LEU A 514 -17.71 -17.85 -16.51
CA LEU A 514 -17.63 -16.88 -17.60
C LEU A 514 -17.82 -17.54 -18.96
N ASP A 515 -18.46 -16.81 -19.87
CA ASP A 515 -18.60 -17.21 -21.27
C ASP A 515 -17.25 -17.12 -22.00
N ALA A 516 -16.72 -18.27 -22.41
CA ALA A 516 -15.42 -18.39 -23.07
C ALA A 516 -15.38 -17.71 -24.45
N ALA A 517 -16.54 -17.46 -25.10
CA ALA A 517 -16.60 -16.83 -26.41
C ALA A 517 -16.07 -15.38 -26.42
N THR A 518 -15.92 -14.76 -25.25
CA THR A 518 -15.35 -13.41 -25.09
C THR A 518 -13.81 -13.39 -25.12
N GLY A 519 -13.16 -14.55 -25.05
CA GLY A 519 -11.71 -14.68 -24.94
C GLY A 519 -11.13 -14.29 -23.57
N LEU A 520 -11.97 -14.06 -22.55
CA LEU A 520 -11.52 -13.81 -21.17
C LEU A 520 -10.84 -15.03 -20.56
N VAL A 521 -11.32 -16.23 -20.90
CA VAL A 521 -10.78 -17.49 -20.39
C VAL A 521 -9.74 -18.01 -21.38
N ILE A 522 -8.53 -18.28 -20.90
CA ILE A 522 -7.47 -18.88 -21.72
C ILE A 522 -7.79 -20.36 -21.92
N THR A 523 -7.88 -20.77 -23.19
CA THR A 523 -8.23 -22.14 -23.61
C THR A 523 -7.04 -22.91 -24.16
N SER A 524 -5.80 -22.41 -24.03
CA SER A 524 -4.61 -23.13 -24.49
C SER A 524 -4.46 -24.44 -23.71
N SER A 525 -4.10 -25.52 -24.43
CA SER A 525 -3.77 -26.81 -23.85
C SER A 525 -2.38 -26.84 -23.21
N SER A 526 -1.54 -25.84 -23.48
CA SER A 526 -0.19 -25.70 -22.92
C SER A 526 -0.19 -24.69 -21.78
N GLU A 527 0.19 -25.13 -20.58
CA GLU A 527 0.33 -24.26 -19.41
C GLU A 527 1.37 -23.14 -19.66
N VAL A 528 2.43 -23.43 -20.42
CA VAL A 528 3.47 -22.46 -20.76
C VAL A 528 2.91 -21.36 -21.66
N GLU A 529 2.22 -21.74 -22.73
CA GLU A 529 1.60 -20.78 -23.65
C GLU A 529 0.52 -19.96 -22.94
N GLY A 530 -0.32 -20.61 -22.12
CA GLY A 530 -1.32 -19.93 -21.30
C GLY A 530 -0.70 -18.92 -20.33
N THR A 531 0.42 -19.27 -19.71
CA THR A 531 1.18 -18.38 -18.83
C THR A 531 1.77 -17.20 -19.60
N ASP A 532 2.29 -17.40 -20.81
CA ASP A 532 2.84 -16.31 -21.62
C ASP A 532 1.75 -15.34 -22.11
N ILE A 533 0.58 -15.84 -22.50
CA ILE A 533 -0.60 -15.02 -22.81
C ILE A 533 -0.99 -14.19 -21.59
N LEU A 534 -1.04 -14.82 -20.42
CA LEU A 534 -1.38 -14.17 -19.17
C LEU A 534 -0.38 -13.05 -18.84
N ARG A 535 0.93 -13.34 -18.88
CA ARG A 535 2.01 -12.37 -18.66
C ARG A 535 1.94 -11.20 -19.63
N ALA A 536 1.81 -11.46 -20.94
CA ALA A 536 1.72 -10.41 -21.94
C ALA A 536 0.57 -9.43 -21.67
N LYS A 537 -0.54 -9.95 -21.12
CA LYS A 537 -1.74 -9.17 -20.75
C LYS A 537 -1.61 -8.34 -19.48
N LEU A 538 -0.52 -8.49 -18.73
CA LEU A 538 -0.14 -7.56 -17.67
C LEU A 538 1.09 -6.73 -18.05
N PHE A 539 2.14 -7.37 -18.55
CA PHE A 539 3.46 -6.77 -18.76
C PHE A 539 3.38 -5.58 -19.71
N TYR A 540 2.71 -5.74 -20.85
CA TYR A 540 2.59 -4.64 -21.80
C TYR A 540 1.65 -3.52 -21.30
N PRO A 541 0.39 -3.80 -20.88
CA PRO A 541 -0.50 -2.73 -20.42
C PRO A 541 0.02 -1.94 -19.23
N LEU A 542 0.58 -2.60 -18.20
CA LEU A 542 1.07 -1.95 -17.00
C LEU A 542 2.45 -1.33 -17.18
N PHE A 543 3.43 -2.09 -17.69
CA PHE A 543 4.82 -1.63 -17.72
C PHE A 543 5.16 -0.97 -19.05
N GLY A 544 4.83 -1.61 -20.18
CA GLY A 544 5.16 -1.12 -21.52
C GLY A 544 4.29 0.01 -22.06
N ASN A 545 3.16 0.31 -21.43
CA ASN A 545 2.23 1.37 -21.83
C ASN A 545 1.93 2.31 -20.66
N ASN A 546 1.48 1.81 -19.49
CA ASN A 546 1.14 2.70 -18.38
C ASN A 546 2.38 3.37 -17.74
N LEU A 547 3.25 2.61 -17.09
CA LEU A 547 4.43 3.17 -16.41
C LEU A 547 5.45 3.76 -17.38
N ALA A 548 5.60 3.19 -18.58
CA ALA A 548 6.48 3.75 -19.61
C ALA A 548 6.06 5.18 -20.04
N GLU A 549 4.76 5.48 -20.11
CA GLU A 549 4.28 6.84 -20.43
C GLU A 549 4.52 7.82 -19.27
N VAL A 550 4.33 7.37 -18.03
CA VAL A 550 4.64 8.15 -16.81
C VAL A 550 6.12 8.50 -16.77
N ILE A 551 7.00 7.51 -16.92
CA ILE A 551 8.45 7.69 -16.90
C ILE A 551 8.90 8.59 -18.06
N SER A 552 8.38 8.37 -19.26
CA SER A 552 8.68 9.20 -20.42
C SER A 552 8.28 10.67 -20.21
N THR A 553 7.16 10.91 -19.54
CA THR A 553 6.65 12.26 -19.24
C THR A 553 7.51 12.97 -18.19
N LEU A 554 7.99 12.25 -17.18
CA LEU A 554 8.83 12.78 -16.11
C LEU A 554 10.28 13.01 -16.58
N ALA A 555 10.83 12.09 -17.37
CA ALA A 555 12.23 12.13 -17.78
C ALA A 555 12.52 13.17 -18.87
N LYS A 556 11.56 13.51 -19.75
CA LYS A 556 11.72 14.49 -20.86
C LYS A 556 13.10 14.41 -21.54
N GLU A 557 13.41 13.26 -22.14
CA GLU A 557 14.70 12.94 -22.81
C GLU A 557 15.94 12.81 -21.89
N ASN A 558 15.82 13.03 -20.58
CA ASN A 558 16.90 12.76 -19.63
C ASN A 558 17.04 11.25 -19.38
N ARG A 559 18.00 10.64 -20.06
CA ARG A 559 18.28 9.21 -19.96
C ARG A 559 18.72 8.75 -18.57
N ALA A 560 19.48 9.58 -17.83
CA ALA A 560 19.93 9.22 -16.49
C ALA A 560 18.74 9.16 -15.51
N LEU A 561 17.83 10.12 -15.61
CA LEU A 561 16.58 10.11 -14.85
C LEU A 561 15.67 8.94 -15.28
N GLU A 562 15.61 8.61 -16.58
CA GLU A 562 14.86 7.44 -17.06
C GLU A 562 15.36 6.13 -16.40
N GLU A 563 16.68 5.96 -16.31
CA GLU A 563 17.31 4.80 -15.68
C GLU A 563 16.99 4.72 -14.17
N GLU A 564 17.07 5.85 -13.47
CA GLU A 564 16.68 5.99 -12.06
C GLU A 564 15.22 5.57 -11.84
N LEU A 565 14.30 6.11 -12.65
CA LEU A 565 12.86 5.84 -12.56
C LEU A 565 12.53 4.37 -12.85
N TRP A 566 13.20 3.73 -13.80
CA TRP A 566 13.05 2.28 -14.01
C TRP A 566 13.64 1.46 -12.86
N GLY A 567 14.69 1.95 -12.18
CA GLY A 567 15.20 1.39 -10.93
C GLY A 567 14.13 1.33 -9.84
N VAL A 568 13.33 2.40 -9.69
CA VAL A 568 12.17 2.44 -8.77
C VAL A 568 11.19 1.30 -9.07
N VAL A 569 10.78 1.13 -10.33
CA VAL A 569 9.85 0.07 -10.75
C VAL A 569 10.43 -1.31 -10.45
N ARG A 570 11.72 -1.52 -10.77
CA ARG A 570 12.44 -2.78 -10.55
C ARG A 570 12.44 -3.19 -9.07
N ALA A 571 12.73 -2.24 -8.18
CA ALA A 571 12.75 -2.48 -6.74
C ALA A 571 11.38 -2.89 -6.19
N VAL A 572 10.29 -2.25 -6.64
CA VAL A 572 8.93 -2.61 -6.22
C VAL A 572 8.53 -4.00 -6.74
N VAL A 573 8.87 -4.32 -8.00
CA VAL A 573 8.63 -5.65 -8.59
C VAL A 573 9.35 -6.76 -7.80
N ARG A 574 10.64 -6.59 -7.50
CA ARG A 574 11.43 -7.57 -6.74
C ARG A 574 10.88 -7.79 -5.33
N ARG A 575 10.67 -6.70 -4.60
CA ARG A 575 10.09 -6.72 -3.25
C ARG A 575 8.74 -7.44 -3.23
N THR A 576 7.88 -7.16 -4.21
CA THR A 576 6.58 -7.83 -4.35
C THR A 576 6.74 -9.32 -4.63
N GLY A 577 7.65 -9.71 -5.53
CA GLY A 577 7.93 -11.11 -5.83
C GLY A 577 8.42 -11.91 -4.63
N LEU A 578 9.36 -11.34 -3.87
CA LEU A 578 9.87 -11.92 -2.63
C LEU A 578 8.78 -12.07 -1.57
N TYR A 579 7.97 -11.02 -1.39
CA TYR A 579 6.83 -11.03 -0.48
C TYR A 579 5.80 -12.12 -0.82
N LEU A 580 5.50 -12.31 -2.12
CA LEU A 580 4.58 -13.37 -2.55
C LEU A 580 5.13 -14.77 -2.28
N GLY A 581 6.44 -14.96 -2.45
CA GLY A 581 7.18 -16.16 -2.04
C GLY A 581 6.81 -17.47 -2.76
N THR A 582 5.77 -17.49 -3.61
CA THR A 582 5.38 -18.69 -4.35
C THR A 582 6.28 -18.94 -5.55
N LYS A 583 6.40 -20.21 -5.96
CA LYS A 583 7.16 -20.58 -7.16
C LYS A 583 6.68 -19.81 -8.39
N GLU A 584 5.37 -19.75 -8.59
CA GLU A 584 4.73 -19.03 -9.71
C GLU A 584 5.04 -17.53 -9.67
N ALA A 585 5.04 -16.90 -8.49
CA ALA A 585 5.38 -15.49 -8.34
C ALA A 585 6.84 -15.22 -8.68
N LEU A 586 7.77 -16.05 -8.19
CA LEU A 586 9.19 -15.94 -8.52
C LEU A 586 9.46 -16.14 -10.01
N GLU A 587 8.76 -17.08 -10.66
CA GLU A 587 8.87 -17.31 -12.11
C GLU A 587 8.28 -16.16 -12.94
N ASP A 588 7.12 -15.62 -12.56
CA ASP A 588 6.51 -14.48 -13.23
C ASP A 588 7.35 -13.20 -13.07
N VAL A 589 7.88 -12.95 -11.87
CA VAL A 589 8.76 -11.82 -11.61
C VAL A 589 10.09 -11.98 -12.34
N ARG A 590 10.69 -13.18 -12.34
CA ARG A 590 11.89 -13.45 -13.15
C ARG A 590 11.63 -13.18 -14.63
N ALA A 591 10.52 -13.68 -15.18
CA ALA A 591 10.14 -13.43 -16.56
C ALA A 591 9.98 -11.93 -16.86
N LEU A 592 9.38 -11.17 -15.95
CA LEU A 592 9.23 -9.71 -16.09
C LEU A 592 10.58 -8.98 -16.08
N LEU A 593 11.52 -9.42 -15.26
CA LEU A 593 12.83 -8.79 -15.07
C LEU A 593 13.86 -9.19 -16.14
N GLU A 594 13.79 -10.41 -16.68
CA GLU A 594 14.85 -10.97 -17.53
C GLU A 594 14.44 -11.11 -19.00
N ASN A 595 13.19 -11.46 -19.28
CA ASN A 595 12.76 -11.74 -20.66
C ASN A 595 12.59 -10.44 -21.46
N PRO A 596 12.79 -10.47 -22.78
CA PRO A 596 12.40 -9.36 -23.65
C PRO A 596 10.91 -9.02 -23.46
N TRP A 597 10.59 -7.73 -23.42
CA TRP A 597 9.21 -7.31 -23.29
C TRP A 597 8.45 -7.50 -24.58
N ARG A 598 7.31 -8.19 -24.49
CA ARG A 598 6.41 -8.47 -25.60
C ARG A 598 5.55 -7.22 -25.86
N ARG A 599 5.88 -6.45 -26.90
CA ARG A 599 5.15 -5.23 -27.27
C ARG A 599 4.07 -5.54 -28.28
N LYS A 600 2.87 -5.01 -28.07
CA LYS A 600 1.73 -5.22 -28.97
C LYS A 600 1.91 -4.40 -30.25
N CYS A 601 1.80 -5.05 -31.41
CA CYS A 601 2.00 -4.43 -32.72
C CYS A 601 0.67 -3.90 -33.28
N LEU A 602 0.31 -2.67 -32.94
CA LEU A 602 -1.00 -2.09 -33.27
C LEU A 602 -1.17 -1.84 -34.77
N LEU A 603 -0.14 -1.32 -35.45
CA LEU A 603 -0.19 -1.06 -36.90
C LEU A 603 -0.20 -2.39 -37.67
N SER A 604 0.64 -3.35 -37.29
CA SER A 604 0.71 -4.67 -37.92
C SER A 604 -0.59 -5.47 -37.75
N MET A 605 -1.23 -5.37 -36.58
CA MET A 605 -2.56 -5.95 -36.37
C MET A 605 -3.59 -5.32 -37.33
N ARG A 606 -3.54 -3.98 -37.51
CA ARG A 606 -4.43 -3.27 -38.44
C ARG A 606 -4.22 -3.69 -39.88
N LEU A 607 -2.97 -3.74 -40.34
CA LEU A 607 -2.62 -4.16 -41.70
C LEU A 607 -3.02 -5.61 -41.99
N ALA A 608 -3.09 -6.46 -40.97
CA ALA A 608 -3.53 -7.84 -41.09
C ALA A 608 -5.06 -8.05 -40.97
N GLY A 609 -5.84 -6.98 -40.74
CA GLY A 609 -7.26 -7.08 -40.43
C GLY A 609 -7.56 -7.76 -39.09
N ALA A 610 -6.55 -7.92 -38.22
CA ALA A 610 -6.68 -8.61 -36.94
C ALA A 610 -7.33 -7.69 -35.90
N VAL A 611 -8.57 -8.03 -35.51
CA VAL A 611 -9.29 -7.32 -34.44
C VAL A 611 -9.15 -8.03 -33.10
N THR A 612 -9.17 -9.37 -33.11
CA THR A 612 -9.06 -10.23 -31.91
C THR A 612 -7.67 -10.83 -31.75
N ASP A 613 -6.98 -11.12 -32.85
CA ASP A 613 -5.70 -11.83 -32.85
C ASP A 613 -4.56 -10.87 -32.54
N GLN A 614 -3.87 -11.11 -31.42
CA GLN A 614 -2.84 -10.19 -30.92
C GLN A 614 -1.47 -10.58 -31.49
N ARG A 615 -0.80 -9.61 -32.11
CA ARG A 615 0.58 -9.75 -32.58
C ARG A 615 1.52 -9.01 -31.65
N TYR A 616 2.66 -9.64 -31.38
CA TYR A 616 3.69 -9.10 -30.50
C TYR A 616 5.05 -9.12 -31.17
N VAL A 617 5.89 -8.15 -30.81
CA VAL A 617 7.32 -8.12 -31.14
C VAL A 617 8.11 -7.94 -29.86
N ASP A 618 9.27 -8.59 -29.79
CA ASP A 618 10.18 -8.44 -28.66
C ASP A 618 10.85 -7.06 -28.72
N GLY A 619 10.83 -6.37 -27.57
CA GLY A 619 11.50 -5.11 -27.33
C GLY A 619 12.50 -5.19 -26.17
N PRO A 620 13.27 -4.11 -25.94
CA PRO A 620 14.15 -4.04 -24.79
C PRO A 620 13.35 -4.06 -23.49
N ASN A 621 13.94 -4.63 -22.45
CA ASN A 621 13.39 -4.69 -21.12
C ASN A 621 14.20 -3.75 -20.21
N PRO A 622 13.67 -2.58 -19.81
CA PRO A 622 14.40 -1.64 -18.95
C PRO A 622 14.59 -2.14 -17.52
N LEU A 623 13.81 -3.16 -17.10
CA LEU A 623 13.97 -3.83 -15.81
C LEU A 623 15.06 -4.90 -15.82
N ARG A 624 15.60 -5.25 -17.00
CA ARG A 624 16.79 -6.07 -17.11
C ARG A 624 17.97 -5.23 -16.63
N ALA A 625 18.58 -5.63 -15.51
CA ALA A 625 19.71 -4.89 -14.97
C ALA A 625 20.88 -4.97 -15.94
N SER A 626 21.56 -3.85 -16.18
CA SER A 626 23.01 -3.92 -16.35
C SER A 626 23.54 -4.46 -15.02
N PRO A 627 24.30 -5.57 -14.98
CA PRO A 627 24.80 -6.09 -13.71
C PRO A 627 25.68 -5.02 -13.06
N ILE A 628 25.14 -4.34 -12.04
CA ILE A 628 25.97 -3.69 -11.03
C ILE A 628 26.53 -4.86 -10.25
N SER A 629 27.67 -5.38 -10.70
CA SER A 629 28.40 -6.36 -9.92
C SER A 629 28.94 -5.62 -8.71
N PRO A 630 28.43 -5.89 -7.49
CA PRO A 630 29.08 -5.36 -6.32
C PRO A 630 30.54 -5.86 -6.33
N PRO A 631 31.50 -5.04 -5.86
CA PRO A 631 32.90 -5.45 -5.83
C PRO A 631 33.04 -6.78 -5.10
N SER A 632 34.01 -7.60 -5.55
CA SER A 632 34.25 -8.92 -4.99
C SER A 632 34.38 -8.86 -3.46
N PRO A 633 33.91 -9.88 -2.73
CA PRO A 633 34.02 -9.95 -1.28
C PRO A 633 35.44 -9.61 -0.83
N SER A 634 35.57 -8.78 0.21
CA SER A 634 36.87 -8.69 0.88
C SER A 634 37.18 -10.07 1.49
N THR A 635 38.44 -10.48 1.49
CA THR A 635 38.93 -11.76 2.06
C THR A 635 38.68 -11.94 3.57
N PHE A 636 38.04 -10.98 4.25
CA PHE A 636 37.85 -10.90 5.70
C PHE A 636 36.38 -10.88 6.17
N TRP A 637 35.43 -11.38 5.37
CA TRP A 637 34.03 -11.45 5.79
C TRP A 637 33.71 -12.70 6.60
N ASN A 638 32.92 -12.54 7.67
CA ASN A 638 32.42 -13.64 8.48
C ASN A 638 31.24 -14.37 7.79
N PRO A 639 30.81 -15.54 8.29
CA PRO A 639 29.75 -16.32 7.64
C PRO A 639 28.40 -15.61 7.53
N ALA A 640 28.05 -14.71 8.46
CA ALA A 640 26.80 -13.94 8.40
C ALA A 640 26.84 -12.90 7.26
N GLU A 641 27.97 -12.20 7.13
CA GLU A 641 28.22 -11.22 6.07
C GLU A 641 28.29 -11.87 4.69
N GLN A 642 28.92 -13.04 4.58
CA GLN A 642 28.97 -13.80 3.32
C GLN A 642 27.58 -14.20 2.85
N LYS A 643 26.72 -14.71 3.76
CA LYS A 643 25.33 -15.05 3.44
C LYS A 643 24.53 -13.82 3.02
N MET A 644 24.68 -12.71 3.75
CA MET A 644 24.02 -11.45 3.44
C MET A 644 24.45 -10.92 2.06
N PHE A 645 25.76 -10.86 1.79
CA PHE A 645 26.27 -10.43 0.50
C PHE A 645 25.84 -11.34 -0.64
N GLN A 646 25.93 -12.67 -0.48
CA GLN A 646 25.52 -13.61 -1.52
C GLN A 646 24.05 -13.34 -1.89
N TYR A 647 23.17 -13.28 -0.89
CA TYR A 647 21.77 -13.02 -1.13
C TYR A 647 21.52 -11.64 -1.76
N LEU A 648 22.10 -10.57 -1.20
CA LEU A 648 21.89 -9.21 -1.68
C LEU A 648 22.51 -8.99 -3.06
N SER A 649 23.69 -9.54 -3.37
CA SER A 649 24.31 -9.40 -4.69
C SER A 649 23.48 -10.07 -5.79
N GLU A 650 22.85 -11.21 -5.48
CA GLU A 650 21.98 -11.94 -6.40
C GLU A 650 20.59 -11.29 -6.56
N ASN A 651 19.99 -10.82 -5.45
CA ASN A 651 18.59 -10.43 -5.42
C ASN A 651 18.38 -8.90 -5.34
N GLU A 652 19.25 -8.17 -4.63
CA GLU A 652 19.13 -6.73 -4.33
C GLU A 652 20.48 -5.99 -4.44
N PRO A 653 21.10 -5.91 -5.64
CA PRO A 653 22.48 -5.44 -5.83
C PRO A 653 22.72 -3.99 -5.41
N GLU A 654 21.72 -3.11 -5.57
CA GLU A 654 21.79 -1.72 -5.07
C GLU A 654 21.84 -1.69 -3.54
N LEU A 655 20.99 -2.48 -2.89
CA LEU A 655 20.98 -2.61 -1.44
C LEU A 655 22.29 -3.24 -0.94
N CYS A 656 22.86 -4.18 -1.70
CA CYS A 656 24.16 -4.78 -1.42
C CYS A 656 25.28 -3.72 -1.34
N LEU A 657 25.29 -2.76 -2.28
CA LEU A 657 26.28 -1.70 -2.32
C LEU A 657 26.16 -0.76 -1.10
N LEU A 658 24.93 -0.34 -0.78
CA LEU A 658 24.66 0.51 0.38
C LEU A 658 24.94 -0.22 1.71
N TRP A 659 24.61 -1.51 1.78
CA TRP A 659 24.88 -2.36 2.94
C TRP A 659 26.39 -2.46 3.20
N GLN A 660 27.20 -2.67 2.15
CA GLN A 660 28.66 -2.66 2.27
C GLN A 660 29.20 -1.33 2.81
N GLN A 661 28.63 -0.20 2.37
CA GLN A 661 29.03 1.13 2.86
C GLN A 661 28.72 1.34 4.35
N GLN A 662 27.63 0.73 4.85
CA GLN A 662 27.24 0.83 6.27
C GLN A 662 27.93 -0.20 7.17
N LEU A 663 28.47 -1.30 6.61
CA LEU A 663 28.97 -2.44 7.36
C LEU A 663 30.10 -2.06 8.34
N THR A 664 31.08 -1.26 7.90
CA THR A 664 32.20 -0.84 8.76
C THR A 664 31.72 0.00 9.95
N GLY A 665 30.76 0.90 9.72
CA GLY A 665 30.16 1.73 10.78
C GLY A 665 29.31 0.90 11.74
N ALA A 666 28.60 -0.11 11.25
CA ALA A 666 27.83 -1.03 12.08
C ALA A 666 28.74 -1.90 12.98
N ARG A 667 29.82 -2.46 12.42
CA ARG A 667 30.82 -3.24 13.19
C ARG A 667 31.41 -2.42 14.33
N ARG A 668 31.84 -1.19 14.05
CA ARG A 668 32.38 -0.29 15.08
C ARG A 668 31.37 -0.03 16.18
N SER A 669 30.12 0.23 15.81
CA SER A 669 29.06 0.54 16.79
C SER A 669 28.76 -0.65 17.71
N ILE A 670 28.68 -1.87 17.16
CA ILE A 670 28.49 -3.09 17.99
C ILE A 670 29.69 -3.35 18.89
N GLU A 671 30.91 -3.12 18.39
CA GLU A 671 32.14 -3.25 19.20
C GLU A 671 32.17 -2.25 20.35
N GLU A 672 31.82 -0.99 20.11
CA GLU A 672 31.71 0.04 21.15
C GLU A 672 30.72 -0.35 22.25
N ASP A 673 29.54 -0.88 21.89
CA ASP A 673 28.56 -1.36 22.88
C ASP A 673 29.07 -2.58 23.66
N TYR A 674 29.80 -3.46 22.98
CA TYR A 674 30.40 -4.64 23.60
C TYR A 674 31.46 -4.23 24.62
N GLN A 675 32.37 -3.34 24.26
CA GLN A 675 33.38 -2.78 25.17
C GLN A 675 32.73 -2.02 26.33
N ALA A 676 31.71 -1.21 26.06
CA ALA A 676 30.94 -0.53 27.10
C ALA A 676 30.28 -1.53 28.06
N SER A 677 29.81 -2.67 27.55
CA SER A 677 29.21 -3.73 28.38
C SER A 677 30.25 -4.48 29.22
N LEU A 678 31.42 -4.78 28.68
CA LEU A 678 32.55 -5.36 29.44
C LEU A 678 32.98 -4.43 30.57
N ALA A 679 33.18 -3.14 30.28
CA ALA A 679 33.55 -2.14 31.26
C ALA A 679 32.49 -1.98 32.35
N ARG A 680 31.21 -1.90 31.96
CA ARG A 680 30.07 -1.80 32.87
C ARG A 680 29.97 -3.01 33.81
N GLU A 681 30.22 -4.20 33.30
CA GLU A 681 30.11 -5.46 34.06
C GLU A 681 31.40 -5.85 34.78
N GLY A 682 32.46 -5.05 34.67
CA GLY A 682 33.73 -5.27 35.37
C GLY A 682 34.49 -6.53 34.92
N ILE A 683 34.26 -6.97 33.69
CA ILE A 683 34.86 -8.20 33.15
C ILE A 683 36.30 -7.86 32.71
N GLN A 684 37.29 -8.26 33.52
CA GLN A 684 38.72 -8.00 33.31
C GLN A 684 39.44 -9.06 32.43
N ASP A 685 38.72 -10.08 31.96
CA ASP A 685 39.31 -11.14 31.15
C ASP A 685 39.72 -10.64 29.75
N SER A 686 40.96 -10.92 29.36
CA SER A 686 41.26 -11.10 27.94
C SER A 686 40.64 -12.42 27.47
N VAL A 687 40.22 -12.49 26.20
CA VAL A 687 39.64 -13.68 25.53
C VAL A 687 40.47 -14.97 25.76
N GLU A 688 41.71 -14.83 26.19
CA GLU A 688 42.69 -15.90 26.37
C GLU A 688 42.70 -16.52 27.79
N THR A 689 42.09 -15.90 28.81
CA THR A 689 42.26 -16.33 30.23
C THR A 689 41.10 -17.17 30.81
N ILE A 690 40.02 -17.37 30.06
CA ILE A 690 38.88 -18.19 30.50
C ILE A 690 39.20 -19.67 30.29
N GLN A 691 39.99 -20.25 31.19
CA GLN A 691 40.13 -21.71 31.32
C GLN A 691 38.84 -22.29 31.91
N GLY A 692 37.88 -22.62 31.05
CA GLY A 692 36.74 -23.44 31.46
C GLY A 692 35.41 -23.29 30.73
N VAL A 693 35.24 -22.49 29.68
CA VAL A 693 34.01 -22.56 28.84
C VAL A 693 34.24 -21.97 27.44
N LYS A 694 34.59 -22.79 26.44
CA LYS A 694 34.93 -22.32 25.07
C LYS A 694 33.75 -22.21 24.10
N ALA A 695 32.54 -22.66 24.44
CA ALA A 695 31.40 -22.68 23.51
C ALA A 695 30.49 -21.45 23.61
N GLU A 696 30.33 -20.90 24.82
CA GLU A 696 29.43 -19.80 25.14
C GLU A 696 29.94 -18.47 24.57
N TRP A 697 31.25 -18.22 24.67
CA TRP A 697 31.92 -17.07 24.07
C TRP A 697 31.94 -17.10 22.55
N GLU A 698 32.13 -18.29 21.96
CA GLU A 698 32.03 -18.46 20.51
C GLU A 698 30.60 -18.18 20.02
N GLN A 699 29.59 -18.62 20.76
CA GLN A 699 28.21 -18.31 20.45
C GLN A 699 27.92 -16.80 20.55
N LEU A 700 28.47 -16.11 21.56
CA LEU A 700 28.37 -14.65 21.65
C LEU A 700 29.06 -13.95 20.46
N ARG A 701 30.25 -14.41 20.03
CA ARG A 701 30.94 -13.89 18.85
C ARG A 701 30.03 -13.95 17.62
N LEU A 702 29.38 -15.09 17.38
CA LEU A 702 28.41 -15.26 16.29
C LEU A 702 27.21 -14.31 16.41
N GLU A 703 26.73 -14.05 17.63
CA GLU A 703 25.63 -13.10 17.87
C GLU A 703 26.02 -11.67 17.56
N LEU A 704 27.23 -11.25 17.92
CA LEU A 704 27.76 -9.91 17.63
C LEU A 704 27.98 -9.71 16.12
N GLU A 705 28.53 -10.72 15.44
CA GLU A 705 28.71 -10.71 13.97
C GLU A 705 27.37 -10.60 13.22
N ASP A 706 26.38 -11.38 13.65
CA ASP A 706 25.02 -11.31 13.13
C ASP A 706 24.35 -9.96 13.45
N SER A 707 24.56 -9.43 14.65
CA SER A 707 24.08 -8.10 15.07
C SER A 707 24.65 -6.99 14.18
N ALA A 708 25.95 -6.99 13.90
CA ALA A 708 26.59 -6.00 13.03
C ALA A 708 26.09 -6.09 11.58
N THR A 709 25.94 -7.31 11.07
CA THR A 709 25.42 -7.58 9.71
C THR A 709 24.01 -7.03 9.54
N ASN A 710 23.12 -7.30 10.51
CA ASN A 710 21.73 -6.85 10.49
C ASN A 710 21.60 -5.36 10.83
N LEU A 711 22.44 -4.79 11.71
CA LEU A 711 22.46 -3.35 11.99
C LEU A 711 22.80 -2.54 10.73
N ALA A 712 23.78 -3.01 9.93
CA ALA A 712 24.10 -2.38 8.65
C ALA A 712 22.90 -2.40 7.71
N LEU A 713 22.19 -3.52 7.61
CA LEU A 713 20.97 -3.64 6.79
C LEU A 713 19.88 -2.70 7.31
N SER A 714 19.61 -2.70 8.62
CA SER A 714 18.61 -1.83 9.25
C SER A 714 18.89 -0.34 8.99
N ARG A 715 20.15 0.10 9.13
CA ARG A 715 20.53 1.49 8.82
C ARG A 715 20.27 1.86 7.38
N VAL A 716 20.57 0.98 6.42
CA VAL A 716 20.28 1.24 5.01
C VAL A 716 18.78 1.36 4.76
N LEU A 717 17.98 0.41 5.27
CA LEU A 717 16.52 0.41 5.08
C LEU A 717 15.86 1.66 5.68
N VAL A 718 16.25 2.01 6.91
CA VAL A 718 15.76 3.21 7.61
C VAL A 718 16.20 4.50 6.91
N ASN A 719 17.44 4.59 6.44
CA ASN A 719 17.92 5.77 5.72
C ASN A 719 17.17 5.97 4.39
N LEU A 720 16.96 4.90 3.63
CA LEU A 720 16.17 4.95 2.39
C LEU A 720 14.73 5.38 2.65
N ARG A 721 14.11 4.83 3.70
CA ARG A 721 12.78 5.24 4.14
C ARG A 721 12.76 6.70 4.59
N GLY A 722 13.78 7.14 5.33
CA GLY A 722 13.92 8.50 5.82
C GLY A 722 13.98 9.50 4.68
N GLN A 723 14.77 9.21 3.65
CA GLN A 723 14.82 10.01 2.43
C GLN A 723 13.45 10.11 1.77
N GLN A 724 12.77 8.97 1.56
CA GLN A 724 11.43 8.93 0.96
C GLN A 724 10.40 9.71 1.78
N PHE A 725 10.45 9.60 3.11
CA PHE A 725 9.56 10.30 4.00
C PHE A 725 9.78 11.81 3.93
N SER A 726 11.05 12.25 4.00
CA SER A 726 11.43 13.66 3.89
C SER A 726 11.05 14.26 2.52
N GLU A 727 11.19 13.51 1.44
CA GLU A 727 10.71 13.90 0.11
C GLU A 727 9.18 14.04 0.08
N ARG A 728 8.45 13.05 0.61
CA ARG A 728 6.98 13.05 0.66
C ARG A 728 6.41 14.18 1.51
N ALA A 729 7.12 14.59 2.55
CA ALA A 729 6.75 15.70 3.42
C ALA A 729 6.76 17.05 2.69
N GLY A 730 7.49 17.15 1.56
CA GLY A 730 7.94 18.39 0.94
C GLY A 730 8.99 19.07 1.82
N ALA A 731 10.02 19.69 1.23
CA ALA A 731 11.07 20.44 1.94
C ALA A 731 10.56 21.76 2.58
N THR A 732 9.42 21.70 3.27
CA THR A 732 8.83 22.80 4.03
C THR A 732 9.18 22.62 5.50
N ASN A 733 9.29 23.75 6.20
CA ASN A 733 9.82 23.95 7.55
C ASN A 733 9.04 23.26 8.70
N ARG A 734 8.58 22.01 8.50
CA ARG A 734 7.72 21.23 9.40
C ARG A 734 8.52 20.11 10.06
N ASP A 735 8.21 19.81 11.32
CA ASP A 735 8.85 18.74 12.09
C ASP A 735 8.31 17.35 11.72
N PHE A 736 9.07 16.31 12.06
CA PHE A 736 8.80 14.92 11.68
C PHE A 736 7.46 14.42 12.24
N LEU A 737 7.14 14.77 13.49
CA LEU A 737 5.89 14.36 14.12
C LEU A 737 4.67 14.98 13.43
N SER A 738 4.75 16.26 13.04
CA SER A 738 3.68 16.92 12.26
C SER A 738 3.35 16.15 10.99
N VAL A 739 4.37 15.74 10.24
CA VAL A 739 4.18 15.02 8.97
C VAL A 739 3.61 13.63 9.23
N LEU A 740 4.06 12.93 10.28
CA LEU A 740 3.48 11.63 10.66
C LEU A 740 1.99 11.76 10.99
N LEU A 741 1.60 12.81 11.72
CA LEU A 741 0.19 13.07 12.09
C LEU A 741 -0.70 13.39 10.89
N ASP A 742 -0.15 14.00 9.84
CA ASP A 742 -0.89 14.27 8.60
C ASP A 742 -1.17 13.01 7.78
N LEU A 743 -0.24 12.04 7.83
CA LEU A 743 -0.25 10.86 6.97
C LEU A 743 -0.87 9.63 7.63
N TYR A 744 -0.71 9.47 8.94
CA TYR A 744 -0.94 8.21 9.63
C TYR A 744 -1.95 8.32 10.78
N SER A 745 -2.62 7.21 11.07
CA SER A 745 -3.45 7.09 12.27
C SER A 745 -2.56 7.01 13.52
N PRO A 746 -3.07 7.29 14.73
CA PRO A 746 -2.26 7.20 15.94
C PRO A 746 -1.56 5.84 16.18
N SER A 747 -2.22 4.72 15.85
CA SER A 747 -1.60 3.39 15.94
C SER A 747 -0.50 3.20 14.89
N ASP A 748 -0.75 3.67 13.67
CA ASP A 748 0.25 3.63 12.61
C ASP A 748 1.47 4.50 12.93
N ILE A 749 1.32 5.62 13.63
CA ILE A 749 2.46 6.45 14.07
C ILE A 749 3.42 5.62 14.94
N THR A 750 2.89 4.82 15.87
CA THR A 750 3.75 3.96 16.70
C THR A 750 4.47 2.90 15.86
N LEU A 751 3.81 2.33 14.86
CA LEU A 751 4.42 1.37 13.93
C LEU A 751 5.45 2.04 13.00
N GLU A 752 5.17 3.23 12.48
CA GLU A 752 6.13 3.99 11.68
C GLU A 752 7.38 4.30 12.48
N LEU A 753 7.23 4.73 13.74
CA LEU A 753 8.39 5.00 14.60
C LEU A 753 9.21 3.74 14.91
N ASP A 754 8.56 2.58 15.06
CA ASP A 754 9.25 1.28 15.15
C ASP A 754 10.03 0.98 13.85
N ASP A 755 9.45 1.28 12.68
CA ASP A 755 10.10 1.09 11.39
C ASP A 755 11.27 2.07 11.14
N PHE A 756 11.29 3.23 11.81
CA PHE A 756 12.39 4.19 11.78
C PHE A 756 13.48 3.92 12.82
N ASP A 757 13.30 2.95 13.72
CA ASP A 757 14.35 2.53 14.64
C ASP A 757 15.32 1.57 13.93
N ALA A 758 16.51 2.07 13.58
CA ALA A 758 17.62 1.27 13.07
C ALA A 758 18.52 0.68 14.16
N GLU A 759 18.56 1.29 15.35
CA GLU A 759 19.60 1.05 16.35
C GLU A 759 19.18 -0.08 17.30
N GLY A 760 17.93 -0.08 17.77
CA GLY A 760 17.37 -1.12 18.63
C GLY A 760 17.62 -0.85 20.11
N HIS A 761 17.74 -1.90 20.93
CA HIS A 761 17.81 -1.75 22.39
C HIS A 761 19.06 -0.95 22.82
N PRO A 762 18.90 0.19 23.52
CA PRO A 762 20.04 0.95 24.02
C PRO A 762 20.81 0.11 25.04
N THR A 763 22.14 0.18 25.05
CA THR A 763 23.05 -0.52 25.98
C THR A 763 23.22 -2.04 25.83
N HIS A 764 22.59 -2.72 24.86
CA HIS A 764 22.79 -4.16 24.62
C HIS A 764 23.71 -4.39 23.40
N PRO A 765 24.82 -5.17 23.52
CA PRO A 765 25.75 -5.33 22.40
C PRO A 765 25.19 -6.17 21.24
N CYS A 766 24.36 -7.18 21.54
CA CYS A 766 23.61 -7.95 20.54
C CYS A 766 22.27 -7.30 20.11
N ARG A 767 22.13 -5.97 20.14
CA ARG A 767 20.82 -5.27 19.95
C ARG A 767 20.11 -5.51 18.62
N ARG A 768 20.83 -6.00 17.59
CA ARG A 768 20.26 -6.31 16.25
C ARG A 768 20.46 -7.76 15.80
N THR A 769 20.78 -8.66 16.72
CA THR A 769 20.86 -10.10 16.42
C THR A 769 19.50 -10.64 15.97
N ARG A 770 19.49 -11.45 14.91
CA ARG A 770 18.35 -12.15 14.31
C ARG A 770 18.75 -13.59 13.91
N LEU A 771 19.47 -14.30 14.79
CA LEU A 771 19.96 -15.64 14.46
C LEU A 771 18.82 -16.59 14.07
N ARG A 772 19.07 -17.35 12.99
CA ARG A 772 18.16 -18.27 12.27
C ARG A 772 17.30 -17.63 11.20
N PHE A 773 17.22 -16.30 11.13
CA PHE A 773 16.77 -15.65 9.92
C PHE A 773 17.82 -15.79 8.82
N SER A 774 17.36 -16.07 7.62
CA SER A 774 18.09 -15.80 6.39
C SER A 774 18.05 -14.30 6.07
N PRO A 775 18.91 -13.80 5.17
CA PRO A 775 18.79 -12.45 4.64
C PRO A 775 17.40 -12.12 4.08
N ALA A 776 16.75 -13.09 3.43
CA ALA A 776 15.39 -12.96 2.93
C ALA A 776 14.37 -12.75 4.08
N ASP A 777 14.50 -13.51 5.16
CA ASP A 777 13.62 -13.38 6.34
C ASP A 777 13.80 -12.02 7.02
N SER A 778 15.05 -11.53 7.11
CA SER A 778 15.34 -10.19 7.64
C SER A 778 14.67 -9.08 6.83
N LEU A 779 14.58 -9.22 5.50
CA LEU A 779 13.88 -8.27 4.63
C LEU A 779 12.35 -8.43 4.66
N ALA A 780 11.84 -9.64 4.88
CA ALA A 780 10.42 -9.94 4.83
C ALA A 780 9.69 -9.67 6.16
N PHE A 781 10.36 -9.85 7.29
CA PHE A 781 9.69 -9.91 8.60
C PHE A 781 10.18 -8.89 9.62
N ALA A 782 11.34 -8.27 9.41
CA ALA A 782 11.85 -7.31 10.38
C ALA A 782 11.11 -5.96 10.28
N PRO A 783 10.85 -5.28 11.41
CA PRO A 783 10.07 -4.04 11.43
C PRO A 783 10.72 -2.91 10.61
N ASP A 784 12.05 -2.80 10.60
CA ASP A 784 12.83 -1.82 9.83
C ASP A 784 12.66 -1.95 8.30
N SER A 785 12.15 -3.09 7.80
CA SER A 785 11.75 -3.21 6.39
C SER A 785 10.41 -2.53 6.09
N GLY A 786 9.55 -2.39 7.12
CA GLY A 786 8.11 -2.12 7.08
C GLY A 786 7.33 -2.91 6.04
N ALA A 787 7.81 -4.12 5.74
CA ALA A 787 7.07 -5.08 4.94
C ALA A 787 5.78 -5.47 5.66
N ILE A 788 4.75 -5.76 4.86
CA ILE A 788 3.55 -6.42 5.37
C ILE A 788 3.91 -7.88 5.66
N VAL A 789 3.57 -8.34 6.85
CA VAL A 789 3.72 -9.73 7.28
C VAL A 789 2.36 -10.42 7.16
N SER A 790 2.24 -11.38 6.27
CA SER A 790 0.99 -12.14 6.07
C SER A 790 0.85 -13.24 7.13
N GLY A 791 0.38 -12.87 8.33
CA GLY A 791 0.14 -13.79 9.45
C GLY A 791 -0.67 -15.00 9.01
N LYS A 792 -0.22 -16.20 9.39
CA LYS A 792 -0.79 -17.47 8.90
C LYS A 792 -1.75 -18.05 9.93
N ILE A 793 -2.82 -18.69 9.45
CA ILE A 793 -3.78 -19.37 10.31
C ILE A 793 -3.50 -20.88 10.35
N VAL A 794 -3.50 -21.44 11.56
CA VAL A 794 -3.61 -22.87 11.79
C VAL A 794 -4.82 -23.15 12.67
N ALA A 795 -5.47 -24.29 12.44
CA ALA A 795 -6.51 -24.78 13.32
C ALA A 795 -5.95 -25.93 14.17
N VAL A 796 -6.13 -25.87 15.48
CA VAL A 796 -5.62 -26.88 16.42
C VAL A 796 -6.78 -27.44 17.22
N ARG A 797 -6.83 -28.77 17.41
CA ARG A 797 -7.90 -29.39 18.20
C ARG A 797 -7.96 -28.80 19.62
N ARG A 798 -9.18 -28.48 20.08
CA ARG A 798 -9.40 -27.83 21.37
C ARG A 798 -8.88 -28.61 22.58
N ASP A 799 -8.90 -29.95 22.51
CA ASP A 799 -8.40 -30.83 23.58
C ASP A 799 -6.87 -30.89 23.70
N GLN A 800 -6.16 -30.21 22.80
CA GLN A 800 -4.70 -30.13 22.77
C GLN A 800 -4.20 -28.71 23.05
N LEU A 801 -5.03 -27.86 23.67
CA LEU A 801 -4.72 -26.45 23.91
C LEU A 801 -4.99 -26.03 25.35
N VAL A 802 -4.21 -25.05 25.80
CA VAL A 802 -4.54 -24.20 26.94
C VAL A 802 -5.12 -22.90 26.39
N LEU A 803 -6.35 -22.57 26.78
CA LEU A 803 -7.10 -21.40 26.32
C LEU A 803 -7.45 -20.49 27.50
N SER A 804 -7.55 -19.19 27.24
CA SER A 804 -8.24 -18.25 28.11
C SER A 804 -9.64 -17.93 27.58
N GLU A 805 -10.44 -17.27 28.42
CA GLU A 805 -11.77 -16.79 28.07
C GLU A 805 -11.76 -15.25 27.98
N PRO A 806 -12.23 -14.64 26.88
CA PRO A 806 -12.77 -15.27 25.66
C PRO A 806 -11.69 -15.94 24.77
N SER A 807 -12.10 -16.92 23.96
CA SER A 807 -11.20 -17.58 23.01
C SER A 807 -10.77 -16.66 21.84
N PHE A 808 -9.67 -16.99 21.17
CA PHE A 808 -9.22 -16.25 19.99
C PHE A 808 -10.26 -16.28 18.86
N SER A 809 -10.86 -17.44 18.60
CA SER A 809 -11.87 -17.62 17.56
C SER A 809 -13.11 -16.78 17.84
N ASP A 810 -13.49 -16.58 19.11
CA ASP A 810 -14.60 -15.69 19.47
C ASP A 810 -14.28 -14.23 19.17
N VAL A 811 -13.07 -13.78 19.51
CA VAL A 811 -12.65 -12.41 19.23
C VAL A 811 -12.51 -12.19 17.71
N LEU A 812 -11.98 -13.17 16.99
CA LEU A 812 -11.87 -13.13 15.54
C LEU A 812 -13.25 -13.12 14.87
N ARG A 813 -14.21 -13.93 15.34
CA ARG A 813 -15.58 -13.93 14.82
C ARG A 813 -16.27 -12.58 14.99
N ARG A 814 -15.99 -11.86 16.09
CA ARG A 814 -16.58 -10.54 16.38
C ARG A 814 -15.95 -9.41 15.55
N ASN A 815 -14.64 -9.46 15.31
CA ASN A 815 -13.89 -8.39 14.63
C ASN A 815 -13.67 -8.67 13.14
N TYR A 816 -13.36 -9.91 12.77
CA TYR A 816 -13.04 -10.36 11.43
C TYR A 816 -13.86 -11.61 11.06
N PRO A 817 -15.21 -11.53 11.03
CA PRO A 817 -16.07 -12.68 10.78
C PRO A 817 -15.75 -13.38 9.45
N PHE A 818 -15.31 -12.64 8.44
CA PHE A 818 -14.93 -13.19 7.14
C PHE A 818 -13.69 -14.10 7.21
N ILE A 819 -12.71 -13.78 8.06
CA ILE A 819 -11.52 -14.62 8.27
C ILE A 819 -11.92 -15.90 8.99
N ASN A 820 -12.76 -15.77 10.04
CA ASN A 820 -13.30 -16.91 10.76
C ASN A 820 -14.14 -17.83 9.85
N ASP A 821 -15.03 -17.24 9.03
CA ASP A 821 -15.88 -17.96 8.08
C ASP A 821 -15.03 -18.67 7.02
N ALA A 822 -14.02 -17.99 6.46
CA ALA A 822 -13.09 -18.57 5.48
C ALA A 822 -12.29 -19.74 6.07
N ALA A 823 -11.76 -19.59 7.29
CA ALA A 823 -11.06 -20.66 7.99
C ALA A 823 -12.00 -21.84 8.30
N SER A 824 -13.24 -21.57 8.71
CA SER A 824 -14.26 -22.59 8.96
C SER A 824 -14.63 -23.36 7.69
N ALA A 825 -14.86 -22.64 6.58
CA ALA A 825 -15.12 -23.25 5.28
C ALA A 825 -13.92 -24.08 4.78
N ALA A 826 -12.70 -23.58 4.99
CA ALA A 826 -11.47 -24.29 4.68
C ALA A 826 -11.32 -25.60 5.48
N LEU A 827 -11.71 -25.61 6.75
CA LEU A 827 -11.76 -26.82 7.58
C LEU A 827 -12.83 -27.81 7.08
N SER A 828 -14.04 -27.34 6.78
CA SER A 828 -15.12 -28.18 6.27
C SER A 828 -14.76 -28.83 4.93
N ARG A 829 -14.10 -28.10 4.00
CA ARG A 829 -13.58 -28.67 2.74
C ARG A 829 -12.56 -29.78 2.96
N ARG A 830 -11.85 -29.78 4.09
CA ARG A 830 -10.89 -30.81 4.51
C ARG A 830 -11.53 -31.94 5.33
N GLY A 831 -12.86 -31.99 5.39
CA GLY A 831 -13.60 -33.01 6.14
C GLY A 831 -13.48 -32.87 7.66
N LYS A 832 -13.15 -31.67 8.17
CA LYS A 832 -13.05 -31.37 9.60
C LYS A 832 -14.28 -30.57 10.07
N LYS A 833 -14.68 -30.78 11.33
CA LYS A 833 -15.75 -30.00 11.96
C LYS A 833 -15.15 -28.75 12.63
N PRO A 834 -15.49 -27.53 12.20
CA PRO A 834 -14.88 -26.30 12.74
C PRO A 834 -14.99 -26.17 14.26
N ASP A 835 -16.09 -26.63 14.87
CA ASP A 835 -16.32 -26.50 16.31
C ASP A 835 -15.39 -27.37 17.19
N GLU A 836 -14.68 -28.35 16.61
CA GLU A 836 -13.70 -29.16 17.33
C GLU A 836 -12.31 -28.49 17.40
N PHE A 837 -12.12 -27.38 16.67
CA PHE A 837 -10.84 -26.70 16.52
C PHE A 837 -10.88 -25.27 17.03
N GLU A 838 -9.74 -24.81 17.53
CA GLU A 838 -9.46 -23.41 17.82
C GLU A 838 -8.49 -22.87 16.77
N LEU A 839 -8.73 -21.64 16.29
CA LEU A 839 -7.82 -20.98 15.38
C LEU A 839 -6.64 -20.38 16.16
N VAL A 840 -5.46 -20.43 15.56
CA VAL A 840 -4.24 -19.80 16.09
C VAL A 840 -3.56 -19.05 14.97
N LEU A 841 -3.26 -17.77 15.21
CA LEU A 841 -2.42 -17.00 14.31
C LEU A 841 -0.95 -17.25 14.64
N VAL A 842 -0.20 -17.64 13.62
CA VAL A 842 1.23 -17.95 13.70
C VAL A 842 2.02 -17.07 12.74
N HIS A 843 3.23 -16.70 13.18
CA HIS A 843 4.16 -15.97 12.34
C HIS A 843 4.52 -16.79 11.09
N PRO A 844 4.67 -16.19 9.88
CA PRO A 844 5.00 -16.93 8.66
C PRO A 844 6.25 -17.81 8.79
N PHE A 845 7.35 -17.27 9.31
CA PHE A 845 8.55 -18.06 9.63
C PHE A 845 8.27 -19.28 10.51
N GLN A 846 7.40 -19.14 11.52
CA GLN A 846 7.02 -20.25 12.39
C GLN A 846 6.22 -21.31 11.59
N PHE A 847 5.30 -20.86 10.75
CA PHE A 847 4.45 -21.69 9.90
C PHE A 847 5.25 -22.49 8.86
N GLU A 848 6.23 -21.86 8.22
CA GLU A 848 6.97 -22.45 7.09
C GLU A 848 8.15 -23.30 7.56
N THR A 849 8.86 -22.84 8.60
CA THR A 849 10.15 -23.44 8.99
C THR A 849 10.02 -24.34 10.21
N VAL A 850 9.12 -24.02 11.14
CA VAL A 850 9.06 -24.69 12.45
C VAL A 850 7.94 -25.71 12.52
N LEU A 851 6.73 -25.39 12.07
CA LEU A 851 5.59 -26.32 12.10
C LEU A 851 5.87 -27.64 11.36
N PRO A 852 6.39 -27.65 10.11
CA PRO A 852 6.61 -28.90 9.37
C PRO A 852 7.72 -29.78 9.96
N ARG A 853 8.60 -29.19 10.78
CA ARG A 853 9.74 -29.87 11.41
C ARG A 853 9.41 -30.38 12.81
N ILE A 854 8.81 -29.53 13.66
CA ILE A 854 8.57 -29.84 15.08
C ILE A 854 7.22 -30.52 15.31
N TYR A 855 6.18 -30.15 14.54
CA TYR A 855 4.79 -30.61 14.73
C TYR A 855 4.30 -31.51 13.59
N LYS A 856 5.23 -32.16 12.88
CA LYS A 856 4.94 -33.01 11.71
C LYS A 856 3.93 -34.11 12.03
N SER A 857 4.06 -34.73 13.20
CA SER A 857 3.18 -35.82 13.62
C SER A 857 1.74 -35.33 13.81
N GLU A 858 1.55 -34.22 14.51
CA GLU A 858 0.26 -33.60 14.78
C GLU A 858 -0.43 -33.13 13.50
N ILE A 859 0.35 -32.65 12.53
CA ILE A 859 -0.17 -32.31 11.20
C ILE A 859 -0.67 -33.58 10.49
N ASN A 860 0.11 -34.66 10.49
CA ASN A 860 -0.26 -35.92 9.86
C ASN A 860 -1.51 -36.56 10.50
N PHE A 861 -1.66 -36.45 11.83
CA PHE A 861 -2.84 -36.93 12.55
C PHE A 861 -4.04 -35.98 12.47
N GLY A 862 -3.89 -34.81 11.84
CA GLY A 862 -4.94 -33.79 11.73
C GLY A 862 -5.33 -33.18 13.07
N ILE A 863 -4.41 -33.17 14.04
CA ILE A 863 -4.51 -32.42 15.31
C ILE A 863 -4.26 -30.94 15.02
N ILE A 864 -3.27 -30.64 14.19
CA ILE A 864 -2.97 -29.32 13.66
C ILE A 864 -3.28 -29.33 12.17
N VAL A 865 -4.11 -28.41 11.71
CA VAL A 865 -4.49 -28.28 10.30
C VAL A 865 -4.03 -26.91 9.81
N PRO A 866 -2.94 -26.85 9.01
CA PRO A 866 -2.51 -25.62 8.37
C PRO A 866 -3.55 -25.12 7.35
N ILE A 867 -3.86 -23.81 7.39
CA ILE A 867 -4.82 -23.17 6.48
C ILE A 867 -4.09 -22.06 5.69
N PRO A 868 -3.19 -22.42 4.74
CA PRO A 868 -2.33 -21.46 4.06
C PRO A 868 -3.09 -20.46 3.20
N GLU A 869 -4.32 -20.79 2.78
CA GLU A 869 -5.18 -19.90 1.98
C GLU A 869 -5.89 -18.81 2.80
N VAL A 870 -5.80 -18.84 4.14
CA VAL A 870 -6.35 -17.79 5.02
C VAL A 870 -5.22 -17.11 5.77
N THR A 871 -5.05 -15.82 5.53
CA THR A 871 -4.01 -15.00 6.15
C THR A 871 -4.60 -13.77 6.82
N ILE A 872 -3.82 -13.11 7.66
CA ILE A 872 -4.11 -11.76 8.17
C ILE A 872 -2.91 -10.88 7.84
N ALA A 873 -3.10 -9.90 6.96
CA ALA A 873 -2.09 -8.89 6.68
C ALA A 873 -1.79 -8.09 7.95
N CYS A 874 -0.53 -8.07 8.37
CA CYS A 874 -0.09 -7.41 9.60
C CYS A 874 1.17 -6.57 9.35
N ARG A 875 1.49 -5.70 10.30
CA ARG A 875 2.83 -5.10 10.44
C ARG A 875 3.48 -5.59 11.71
N ALA A 876 4.78 -5.86 11.66
CA ALA A 876 5.56 -6.20 12.84
C ALA A 876 5.90 -4.93 13.63
N THR A 877 5.86 -5.03 14.96
CA THR A 877 6.44 -4.03 15.87
C THR A 877 7.95 -4.26 16.04
N SER A 878 8.61 -3.40 16.82
CA SER A 878 10.03 -3.56 17.23
C SER A 878 10.38 -4.91 17.88
N SER A 879 9.39 -5.69 18.35
CA SER A 879 9.59 -7.06 18.84
C SER A 879 9.69 -8.14 17.75
N THR A 880 9.46 -7.78 16.47
CA THR A 880 9.32 -8.64 15.27
C THR A 880 8.13 -9.60 15.31
N ARG A 881 7.80 -10.15 16.48
CA ARG A 881 6.79 -11.20 16.67
C ARG A 881 5.41 -10.68 17.06
N THR A 882 5.32 -9.43 17.50
CA THR A 882 4.03 -8.79 17.74
C THR A 882 3.58 -8.16 16.44
N LEU A 883 2.51 -8.72 15.89
CA LEU A 883 1.92 -8.41 14.60
C LEU A 883 0.62 -7.62 14.82
N VAL A 884 0.50 -6.43 14.25
CA VAL A 884 -0.72 -5.63 14.30
C VAL A 884 -1.41 -5.71 12.93
N SER A 885 -2.65 -6.19 12.88
CA SER A 885 -3.43 -6.32 11.62
C SER A 885 -3.44 -5.01 10.86
N THR A 886 -3.25 -4.95 9.54
CA THR A 886 -3.18 -3.68 8.78
C THR A 886 -4.52 -2.96 8.68
N ALA A 887 -5.61 -3.71 8.54
CA ALA A 887 -6.96 -3.17 8.43
C ALA A 887 -7.74 -3.36 9.74
N PRO A 888 -8.59 -2.39 10.12
CA PRO A 888 -9.56 -2.59 11.20
C PRO A 888 -10.59 -3.66 10.80
N GLY A 889 -11.08 -4.40 11.79
CA GLY A 889 -12.21 -5.30 11.63
C GLY A 889 -13.53 -4.56 11.46
N ILE A 890 -14.64 -5.32 11.36
CA ILE A 890 -16.00 -4.78 11.16
C ILE A 890 -16.48 -3.88 12.30
N GLN A 891 -15.83 -3.95 13.47
CA GLN A 891 -16.11 -3.08 14.62
C GLN A 891 -15.28 -1.79 14.60
N GLY A 892 -14.51 -1.54 13.53
CA GLY A 892 -13.60 -0.40 13.43
C GLY A 892 -12.30 -0.54 14.23
N LYS A 893 -12.03 -1.73 14.78
CA LYS A 893 -10.88 -1.99 15.65
C LYS A 893 -9.87 -2.94 15.02
N ARG A 894 -8.58 -2.65 15.14
CA ARG A 894 -7.49 -3.57 14.77
C ARG A 894 -7.19 -4.51 15.93
N LEU A 895 -6.45 -5.57 15.64
CA LEU A 895 -5.97 -6.52 16.66
C LEU A 895 -4.45 -6.60 16.65
N SER A 896 -3.87 -6.81 17.84
CA SER A 896 -2.44 -7.04 18.03
C SER A 896 -2.20 -8.47 18.50
N PHE A 897 -1.38 -9.21 17.77
CA PHE A 897 -1.07 -10.62 17.99
C PHE A 897 0.40 -10.78 18.36
N LYS A 898 0.68 -11.14 19.61
CA LYS A 898 2.03 -11.51 20.03
C LYS A 898 2.22 -13.00 19.79
N THR A 899 3.05 -13.33 18.80
CA THR A 899 3.26 -14.72 18.35
C THR A 899 4.57 -15.31 18.88
N ALA A 900 4.64 -16.63 18.94
CA ALA A 900 5.90 -17.34 19.13
C ALA A 900 6.68 -17.40 17.81
N ILE A 901 7.99 -17.14 17.88
CA ILE A 901 8.91 -17.31 16.75
C ILE A 901 10.22 -17.94 17.25
N ASP A 902 10.68 -19.01 16.58
CA ASP A 902 11.90 -19.75 16.93
C ASP A 902 13.19 -19.05 16.44
N VAL A 903 13.29 -17.75 16.71
CA VAL A 903 14.36 -16.84 16.29
C VAL A 903 14.93 -16.16 17.52
N GLN A 904 16.25 -16.10 17.59
CA GLN A 904 16.92 -15.38 18.65
C GLN A 904 17.04 -13.90 18.29
N ILE A 905 16.35 -13.07 19.07
CA ILE A 905 16.41 -11.62 18.94
C ILE A 905 17.02 -11.10 20.22
N THR A 906 18.11 -10.34 20.10
CA THR A 906 19.06 -10.07 21.20
C THR A 906 19.64 -11.37 21.76
N SER A 907 19.50 -11.63 23.05
CA SER A 907 20.06 -12.82 23.72
C SER A 907 19.08 -13.96 23.96
N THR A 908 17.82 -13.86 23.49
CA THR A 908 16.78 -14.87 23.78
C THR A 908 15.99 -15.29 22.55
N CYS A 909 15.68 -16.58 22.47
CA CYS A 909 14.73 -17.10 21.47
C CYS A 909 13.32 -16.64 21.82
N ARG A 910 12.63 -16.01 20.88
CA ARG A 910 11.37 -15.28 21.12
C ARG A 910 10.12 -16.17 21.06
N THR A 911 10.13 -17.20 21.90
CA THR A 911 8.98 -18.07 22.17
C THR A 911 8.05 -17.49 23.25
N ILE A 912 6.92 -18.15 23.55
CA ILE A 912 6.01 -17.76 24.64
C ILE A 912 5.73 -18.96 25.53
N SER A 913 5.93 -18.82 26.84
CA SER A 913 5.73 -19.88 27.81
C SER A 913 4.27 -20.08 28.20
N HIS A 914 3.90 -21.27 28.68
CA HIS A 914 2.53 -21.56 29.13
C HIS A 914 2.14 -20.69 30.33
N GLU A 915 3.09 -20.46 31.24
CA GLU A 915 2.89 -19.61 32.40
C GLU A 915 2.60 -18.18 31.97
N SER A 916 3.28 -17.67 30.93
CA SER A 916 3.01 -16.35 30.35
C SER A 916 1.62 -16.29 29.72
N VAL A 917 1.21 -17.34 28.99
CA VAL A 917 -0.12 -17.44 28.36
C VAL A 917 -1.25 -17.46 29.38
N ARG A 918 -1.04 -18.11 30.53
CA ARG A 918 -2.03 -18.20 31.61
C ARG A 918 -2.06 -16.95 32.51
N ASN A 919 -0.91 -16.45 32.92
CA ASN A 919 -0.83 -15.31 33.83
C ASN A 919 -1.08 -13.96 33.13
N GLY A 920 -0.77 -13.82 31.84
CA GLY A 920 -0.88 -12.56 31.09
C GLY A 920 -2.23 -11.85 31.23
N PRO A 921 -3.36 -12.49 30.85
CA PRO A 921 -4.69 -11.90 31.02
C PRO A 921 -5.04 -11.56 32.47
N TYR A 922 -4.65 -12.40 33.43
CA TYR A 922 -4.90 -12.18 34.85
C TYR A 922 -4.14 -10.93 35.36
N VAL A 923 -2.84 -10.85 35.08
CA VAL A 923 -1.97 -9.75 35.49
C VAL A 923 -2.43 -8.44 34.85
N SER A 924 -2.84 -8.48 33.58
CA SER A 924 -3.39 -7.32 32.89
C SER A 924 -4.68 -6.80 33.56
N ALA A 925 -5.59 -7.70 33.95
CA ALA A 925 -6.81 -7.34 34.68
C ALA A 925 -6.52 -6.80 36.09
N LEU A 926 -5.55 -7.41 36.80
CA LEU A 926 -5.09 -6.96 38.11
C LEU A 926 -4.55 -5.52 38.04
N LEU A 927 -3.60 -5.26 37.14
CA LEU A 927 -3.00 -3.92 36.98
C LEU A 927 -4.04 -2.87 36.59
N THR A 928 -4.96 -3.21 35.68
CA THR A 928 -6.05 -2.30 35.27
C THR A 928 -6.91 -1.90 36.48
N ARG A 929 -7.19 -2.83 37.40
CA ARG A 929 -7.95 -2.53 38.61
C ARG A 929 -7.14 -1.72 39.62
N LEU A 930 -5.89 -2.09 39.89
CA LEU A 930 -5.03 -1.40 40.85
C LEU A 930 -4.74 0.05 40.44
N LEU A 931 -4.63 0.31 39.14
CA LEU A 931 -4.40 1.64 38.57
C LEU A 931 -5.67 2.44 38.30
N SER A 932 -6.85 1.92 38.63
CA SER A 932 -8.14 2.59 38.34
C SER A 932 -8.31 3.96 39.02
N SER A 933 -7.60 4.19 40.13
CA SER A 933 -7.58 5.47 40.85
C SER A 933 -6.66 6.51 40.21
N GLU A 934 -5.81 6.11 39.26
CA GLU A 934 -4.88 6.97 38.54
C GLU A 934 -5.31 7.06 37.06
N PRO A 935 -6.23 8.00 36.71
CA PRO A 935 -6.81 8.08 35.36
C PRO A 935 -5.80 8.48 34.27
N ARG A 936 -4.60 8.92 34.67
CA ARG A 936 -3.51 9.25 33.74
C ARG A 936 -2.81 7.99 33.20
N ILE A 937 -3.03 6.82 33.79
CA ILE A 937 -2.35 5.58 33.44
C ILE A 937 -3.36 4.56 32.91
N SER A 938 -2.97 3.78 31.89
CA SER A 938 -3.81 2.72 31.34
C SER A 938 -2.98 1.52 30.92
N CYS A 939 -3.54 0.31 31.00
CA CYS A 939 -2.88 -0.92 30.56
C CYS A 939 -3.51 -1.40 29.26
N ILE A 940 -2.69 -1.76 28.28
CA ILE A 940 -3.17 -2.44 27.08
C ILE A 940 -3.54 -3.87 27.46
N ALA A 941 -4.83 -4.19 27.34
CA ALA A 941 -5.36 -5.46 27.81
C ALA A 941 -4.86 -6.65 26.98
N GLU A 942 -4.41 -7.71 27.66
CA GLU A 942 -4.21 -9.04 27.05
C GLU A 942 -5.53 -9.82 27.14
N ARG A 943 -6.29 -9.87 26.04
CA ARG A 943 -7.69 -10.31 26.01
C ARG A 943 -7.88 -11.81 25.90
N ALA A 944 -7.05 -12.45 25.09
CA ALA A 944 -7.14 -13.87 24.79
C ALA A 944 -5.75 -14.45 24.60
N SER A 945 -5.62 -15.74 24.81
CA SER A 945 -4.35 -16.44 24.81
C SER A 945 -4.56 -17.90 24.47
N VAL A 946 -3.60 -18.46 23.73
CA VAL A 946 -3.59 -19.86 23.33
C VAL A 946 -2.16 -20.41 23.42
N ALA A 947 -2.03 -21.61 23.94
CA ALA A 947 -0.79 -22.38 23.91
C ALA A 947 -1.08 -23.84 23.58
N PHE A 948 -0.22 -24.46 22.79
CA PHE A 948 -0.27 -25.89 22.51
C PHE A 948 0.07 -26.70 23.77
N SER A 949 -0.77 -27.67 24.12
CA SER A 949 -0.58 -28.55 25.27
C SER A 949 -0.05 -29.92 24.82
N PRO A 950 1.27 -30.17 24.87
CA PRO A 950 1.81 -31.46 24.47
C PRO A 950 1.67 -32.54 25.56
N GLU A 951 1.96 -33.79 25.20
CA GLU A 951 2.08 -34.93 26.13
C GLU A 951 3.12 -34.68 27.24
N ALA A 952 2.99 -35.40 28.37
CA ALA A 952 3.67 -35.15 29.64
C ALA A 952 5.23 -35.21 29.65
N ASN A 953 5.91 -35.40 28.51
CA ASN A 953 7.38 -35.47 28.41
C ASN A 953 7.95 -34.74 27.17
N CYS A 954 7.37 -33.59 26.82
CA CYS A 954 7.74 -32.83 25.63
C CYS A 954 8.87 -31.82 25.87
N THR A 955 9.68 -31.51 24.85
CA THR A 955 10.73 -30.49 24.94
C THR A 955 10.13 -29.10 25.17
N ALA A 956 10.84 -28.25 25.92
CA ALA A 956 10.44 -26.85 26.16
C ALA A 956 10.27 -26.06 24.84
N SER A 957 11.04 -26.38 23.79
CA SER A 957 10.88 -25.75 22.47
C SER A 957 9.52 -26.05 21.83
N ARG A 958 8.99 -27.27 22.00
CA ARG A 958 7.69 -27.68 21.44
C ARG A 958 6.51 -27.23 22.31
N GLN A 959 6.70 -27.06 23.62
CA GLN A 959 5.71 -26.39 24.48
C GLN A 959 5.55 -24.91 24.10
N ARG A 960 6.65 -24.21 23.82
CA ARG A 960 6.63 -22.74 23.62
C ARG A 960 6.49 -22.29 22.17
N GLY A 961 6.56 -23.23 21.22
CA GLY A 961 6.65 -22.98 19.78
C GLY A 961 5.30 -22.74 19.08
N LEU A 962 4.17 -23.01 19.73
CA LEU A 962 2.83 -22.77 19.18
C LEU A 962 1.96 -22.10 20.24
N SER A 963 2.25 -20.83 20.45
CA SER A 963 1.60 -19.99 21.46
C SER A 963 1.36 -18.59 20.91
N MET A 964 0.28 -17.95 21.35
CA MET A 964 -0.11 -16.60 20.93
C MET A 964 -0.87 -15.88 22.04
N LEU A 965 -0.63 -14.58 22.18
CA LEU A 965 -1.40 -13.66 23.01
C LEU A 965 -2.07 -12.60 22.12
N LEU A 966 -3.35 -12.33 22.38
CA LEU A 966 -4.14 -11.29 21.72
C LEU A 966 -4.25 -10.06 22.61
N ARG A 967 -3.98 -8.89 22.04
CA ARG A 967 -4.02 -7.59 22.72
C ARG A 967 -4.95 -6.62 21.99
N ASP A 968 -5.50 -5.68 22.75
CA ASP A 968 -6.14 -4.50 22.18
C ASP A 968 -5.11 -3.68 21.36
N ASP A 969 -5.58 -2.96 20.34
CA ASP A 969 -4.77 -1.96 19.64
C ASP A 969 -4.55 -0.72 20.51
N VAL A 970 -3.42 -0.04 20.34
CA VAL A 970 -3.10 1.22 21.02
C VAL A 970 -4.13 2.32 20.69
N ALA A 971 -4.74 2.27 19.50
CA ALA A 971 -5.76 3.22 19.08
C ALA A 971 -7.02 3.20 19.95
N ASP A 972 -7.32 2.08 20.62
CA ASP A 972 -8.51 1.95 21.47
C ASP A 972 -8.44 2.82 22.76
N TYR A 973 -7.27 3.39 23.06
CA TYR A 973 -6.99 4.10 24.31
C TYR A 973 -6.75 5.61 24.13
N ILE A 974 -7.00 6.13 22.92
CA ILE A 974 -6.69 7.51 22.52
C ILE A 974 -7.97 8.31 22.32
N LYS A 975 -8.02 9.52 22.87
CA LYS A 975 -9.14 10.46 22.68
C LYS A 975 -8.94 11.34 21.44
N PRO A 976 -10.01 11.94 20.88
CA PRO A 976 -9.87 12.89 19.77
C PRO A 976 -8.86 14.01 20.09
N GLY A 977 -7.87 14.20 19.22
CA GLY A 977 -6.80 15.19 19.38
C GLY A 977 -5.60 14.75 20.23
N GLU A 978 -5.64 13.58 20.86
CA GLU A 978 -4.47 12.98 21.54
C GLU A 978 -3.56 12.26 20.53
N ILE A 979 -2.27 12.22 20.84
CA ILE A 979 -1.21 11.58 20.05
C ILE A 979 -0.54 10.53 20.92
N ILE A 980 -0.30 9.32 20.39
CA ILE A 980 0.44 8.29 21.11
C ILE A 980 1.81 8.04 20.48
N ILE A 981 2.82 7.87 21.32
CA ILE A 981 4.20 7.58 20.91
C ILE A 981 4.74 6.46 21.80
N GLY A 982 5.23 5.37 21.22
CA GLY A 982 6.03 4.40 21.98
C GLY A 982 7.30 5.06 22.48
N CYS A 983 7.67 4.92 23.76
CA CYS A 983 8.79 5.66 24.34
C CYS A 983 10.13 5.34 23.66
N ALA A 984 10.28 4.17 23.04
CA ALA A 984 11.43 3.88 22.18
C ALA A 984 11.52 4.84 20.99
N GLY A 985 10.38 5.20 20.39
CA GLY A 985 10.27 6.20 19.33
C GLY A 985 10.66 7.62 19.74
N LEU A 986 10.62 7.96 21.05
CA LEU A 986 11.06 9.27 21.55
C LEU A 986 12.57 9.48 21.35
N ILE A 987 13.35 8.41 21.43
CA ILE A 987 14.80 8.45 21.25
C ILE A 987 15.23 8.10 19.82
N THR A 988 14.30 7.68 18.96
CA THR A 988 14.55 7.47 17.53
C THR A 988 14.91 8.79 16.86
N LYS A 989 15.94 8.76 16.02
CA LYS A 989 16.38 9.94 15.26
C LYS A 989 15.37 10.23 14.15
N SER A 990 14.99 11.49 14.05
CA SER A 990 14.16 11.99 12.97
C SER A 990 14.92 11.93 11.64
N PRO A 991 14.30 11.42 10.56
CA PRO A 991 14.88 11.47 9.22
C PRO A 991 14.93 12.89 8.63
N MET A 992 14.26 13.85 9.27
CA MET A 992 14.22 15.25 8.82
C MET A 992 15.29 16.10 9.51
N SER A 993 15.40 16.03 10.85
CA SER A 993 16.35 16.84 11.61
C SER A 993 17.64 16.12 12.01
N GLY A 994 17.67 14.79 11.97
CA GLY A 994 18.75 13.96 12.51
C GLY A 994 18.82 13.89 14.04
N LYS A 995 17.93 14.60 14.76
CA LYS A 995 17.87 14.63 16.23
C LYS A 995 16.84 13.64 16.79
N PRO A 996 16.94 13.23 18.06
CA PRO A 996 15.91 12.42 18.71
C PRO A 996 14.52 13.08 18.63
N LEU A 997 13.47 12.30 18.42
CA LEU A 997 12.10 12.82 18.30
C LEU A 997 11.68 13.67 19.50
N VAL A 998 12.09 13.31 20.71
CA VAL A 998 11.78 14.06 21.93
C VAL A 998 12.32 15.50 21.88
N VAL A 999 13.46 15.72 21.22
CA VAL A 999 14.05 17.05 21.01
C VAL A 999 13.16 17.88 20.09
N GLU A 1000 12.61 17.29 19.02
CA GLU A 1000 11.65 17.99 18.15
C GLU A 1000 10.34 18.31 18.87
N VAL A 1001 9.80 17.37 19.65
CA VAL A 1001 8.60 17.58 20.45
C VAL A 1001 8.79 18.76 21.40
N VAL A 1002 9.89 18.80 22.14
CA VAL A 1002 10.20 19.91 23.04
C VAL A 1002 10.45 21.23 22.31
N ASN A 1003 11.13 21.22 21.17
CA ASN A 1003 11.35 22.44 20.39
C ASN A 1003 10.04 23.01 19.84
N SER A 1004 9.08 22.16 19.46
CA SER A 1004 7.76 22.60 19.02
C SER A 1004 6.89 23.18 20.14
N LEU A 1005 7.18 22.84 21.40
CA LEU A 1005 6.51 23.38 22.58
C LEU A 1005 7.08 24.75 23.01
N ALA A 1006 8.35 25.02 22.69
CA ALA A 1006 9.02 26.23 23.12
C ALA A 1006 8.50 27.44 22.33
N GLN A 1007 8.01 28.46 23.05
CA GLN A 1007 7.92 29.81 22.48
C GLN A 1007 9.34 30.35 22.31
N SER A 1008 9.58 31.15 21.27
CA SER A 1008 10.91 31.64 20.88
C SER A 1008 11.74 32.08 22.10
N ASP A 1009 12.87 31.37 22.31
CA ASP A 1009 13.95 31.53 23.31
C ASP A 1009 13.86 30.82 24.68
N ASN A 1010 12.89 29.94 24.97
CA ASN A 1010 12.85 29.21 26.26
C ASN A 1010 12.88 27.67 26.17
N HIS A 1011 13.85 27.14 25.43
CA HIS A 1011 14.01 25.69 25.24
C HIS A 1011 14.38 24.96 26.55
N GLU A 1012 15.27 25.52 27.38
CA GLU A 1012 15.71 24.87 28.64
C GLU A 1012 14.55 24.64 29.61
N LEU A 1013 13.74 25.68 29.90
CA LEU A 1013 12.60 25.55 30.82
C LEU A 1013 11.56 24.57 30.27
N THR A 1014 11.34 24.59 28.96
CA THR A 1014 10.38 23.69 28.30
C THR A 1014 10.84 22.24 28.40
N THR A 1015 12.13 21.96 28.18
CA THR A 1015 12.73 20.64 28.39
C THR A 1015 12.57 20.17 29.84
N ARG A 1016 12.86 21.05 30.81
CA ARG A 1016 12.74 20.73 32.24
C ARG A 1016 11.29 20.42 32.63
N LYS A 1017 10.32 21.18 32.11
CA LYS A 1017 8.88 20.90 32.30
C LYS A 1017 8.45 19.59 31.63
N PHE A 1018 9.00 19.27 30.46
CA PHE A 1018 8.69 18.03 29.76
C PHE A 1018 9.17 16.82 30.56
N ILE A 1019 10.45 16.80 30.97
CA ILE A 1019 11.00 15.66 31.74
C ILE A 1019 10.33 15.52 33.11
N ASP A 1020 9.94 16.63 33.76
CA ASP A 1020 9.16 16.60 35.00
C ASP A 1020 7.81 15.90 34.80
N LYS A 1021 7.04 16.29 33.78
CA LYS A 1021 5.75 15.64 33.47
C LYS A 1021 5.92 14.17 33.07
N TYR A 1022 6.93 13.86 32.27
CA TYR A 1022 7.23 12.48 31.87
C TYR A 1022 7.57 11.60 33.08
N ALA A 1023 8.47 12.09 33.95
CA ALA A 1023 8.85 11.41 35.18
C ALA A 1023 7.66 11.30 36.15
N ASP A 1024 6.82 12.32 36.26
CA ASP A 1024 5.60 12.28 37.08
C ASP A 1024 4.66 11.17 36.64
N LEU A 1025 4.37 11.05 35.33
CA LEU A 1025 3.53 9.99 34.80
C LEU A 1025 4.10 8.60 35.08
N LEU A 1026 5.38 8.39 34.82
CA LEU A 1026 6.03 7.08 35.01
C LEU A 1026 6.15 6.70 36.49
N LEU A 1027 6.64 7.61 37.33
CA LEU A 1027 6.93 7.34 38.74
C LEU A 1027 5.66 7.28 39.59
N SER A 1028 4.61 8.05 39.25
CA SER A 1028 3.30 7.96 39.93
C SER A 1028 2.60 6.62 39.68
N ALA A 1029 2.95 5.92 38.59
CA ALA A 1029 2.50 4.55 38.37
C ALA A 1029 3.41 3.52 39.07
N ALA A 1030 4.72 3.63 38.83
CA ALA A 1030 5.66 2.58 39.20
C ALA A 1030 5.95 2.51 40.70
N LEU A 1031 6.12 3.65 41.39
CA LEU A 1031 6.49 3.65 42.80
C LEU A 1031 5.34 3.21 43.71
N PRO A 1032 4.08 3.71 43.57
CA PRO A 1032 2.99 3.24 44.43
C PRO A 1032 2.65 1.76 44.24
N LEU A 1033 2.72 1.23 43.02
CA LEU A 1033 2.55 -0.20 42.76
C LEU A 1033 3.64 -1.04 43.43
N LEU A 1034 4.89 -0.59 43.36
CA LEU A 1034 6.01 -1.26 44.00
C LEU A 1034 5.86 -1.23 45.53
N TRP A 1035 5.61 -0.05 46.11
CA TRP A 1035 5.56 0.12 47.56
C TRP A 1035 4.35 -0.57 48.19
N ARG A 1036 3.15 -0.39 47.61
CA ARG A 1036 1.91 -0.91 48.21
C ARG A 1036 1.61 -2.36 47.88
N HIS A 1037 1.92 -2.78 46.66
CA HIS A 1037 1.51 -4.10 46.15
C HIS A 1037 2.69 -5.02 45.86
N GLY A 1038 3.94 -4.57 46.03
CA GLY A 1038 5.12 -5.35 45.70
C GLY A 1038 5.29 -5.60 44.20
N ILE A 1039 4.72 -4.74 43.34
CA ILE A 1039 4.75 -4.93 41.88
C ILE A 1039 5.79 -4.01 41.24
N ALA A 1040 6.89 -4.59 40.75
CA ALA A 1040 7.85 -3.88 39.89
C ALA A 1040 7.49 -4.07 38.42
N LEU A 1041 7.04 -2.99 37.77
CA LEU A 1041 6.70 -2.96 36.35
C LEU A 1041 7.93 -3.22 35.47
N GLU A 1042 7.74 -3.86 34.31
CA GLU A 1042 8.75 -3.90 33.24
C GLU A 1042 8.60 -2.68 32.31
N ALA A 1043 8.74 -1.49 32.88
CA ALA A 1043 8.46 -0.23 32.19
C ALA A 1043 9.65 0.30 31.38
N HIS A 1044 10.32 -0.55 30.60
CA HIS A 1044 11.34 -0.10 29.65
C HIS A 1044 10.70 0.61 28.43
N LEU A 1045 11.50 1.27 27.60
CA LEU A 1045 11.00 2.10 26.48
C LEU A 1045 10.05 1.39 25.51
N GLN A 1046 10.29 0.11 25.18
CA GLN A 1046 9.41 -0.63 24.25
C GLN A 1046 8.04 -1.02 24.87
N ASN A 1047 7.92 -1.06 26.20
CA ASN A 1047 6.71 -1.47 26.92
C ASN A 1047 5.91 -0.28 27.47
N THR A 1048 6.43 0.93 27.28
CA THR A 1048 5.85 2.18 27.76
C THR A 1048 5.48 3.05 26.56
N LEU A 1049 4.26 3.61 26.56
CA LEU A 1049 3.81 4.54 25.54
C LEU A 1049 3.37 5.85 26.20
N LEU A 1050 3.79 6.95 25.62
CA LEU A 1050 3.46 8.30 26.05
C LEU A 1050 2.31 8.85 25.22
N VAL A 1051 1.31 9.41 25.89
CA VAL A 1051 0.24 10.16 25.23
C VAL A 1051 0.49 11.65 25.40
N LEU A 1052 0.44 12.35 24.28
CA LEU A 1052 0.49 13.80 24.21
C LEU A 1052 -0.89 14.37 23.89
N ASP A 1053 -1.21 15.54 24.43
CA ASP A 1053 -2.39 16.30 24.01
C ASP A 1053 -2.19 16.97 22.64
N ALA A 1054 -3.22 17.67 22.14
CA ALA A 1054 -3.15 18.40 20.87
C ALA A 1054 -2.06 19.50 20.87
N SER A 1055 -1.65 19.96 22.05
CA SER A 1055 -0.54 20.90 22.24
C SER A 1055 0.79 20.20 22.47
N ARG A 1056 0.89 18.88 22.28
CA ARG A 1056 2.10 18.04 22.43
C ARG A 1056 2.63 17.91 23.86
N ASN A 1057 1.83 18.24 24.88
CA ASN A 1057 2.23 18.03 26.27
C ASN A 1057 1.99 16.59 26.72
N PRO A 1058 2.90 15.97 27.50
CA PRO A 1058 2.65 14.70 28.16
C PRO A 1058 1.42 14.78 29.08
N VAL A 1059 0.44 13.89 28.89
CA VAL A 1059 -0.80 13.87 29.68
C VAL A 1059 -1.16 12.50 30.24
N ARG A 1060 -0.79 11.41 29.56
CA ARG A 1060 -1.09 10.02 29.98
C ARG A 1060 0.04 9.06 29.62
N LEU A 1061 0.07 7.91 30.30
CA LEU A 1061 0.99 6.80 30.01
C LEU A 1061 0.20 5.51 29.77
N LEU A 1062 0.60 4.72 28.77
CA LEU A 1062 0.10 3.36 28.57
C LEU A 1062 1.21 2.35 28.81
N LEU A 1063 0.86 1.26 29.48
CA LEU A 1063 1.73 0.13 29.76
C LEU A 1063 1.29 -1.09 28.96
N ARG A 1064 2.25 -1.83 28.41
CA ARG A 1064 2.01 -3.09 27.70
C ARG A 1064 3.07 -4.13 28.04
N ASP A 1065 2.75 -5.39 27.74
CA ASP A 1065 3.63 -6.55 27.92
C ASP A 1065 4.04 -6.82 29.37
N PHE A 1066 3.23 -7.64 30.04
CA PHE A 1066 3.36 -7.89 31.48
C PHE A 1066 4.10 -9.20 31.80
N ALA A 1067 4.69 -9.86 30.80
CA ALA A 1067 5.32 -11.17 31.00
C ALA A 1067 6.60 -11.10 31.85
N GLY A 1068 7.38 -10.01 31.76
CA GLY A 1068 8.65 -9.89 32.47
C GLY A 1068 8.62 -9.01 33.72
N LEU A 1069 7.45 -8.52 34.17
CA LEU A 1069 7.34 -7.83 35.46
C LEU A 1069 7.65 -8.75 36.64
N ARG A 1070 7.80 -8.17 37.84
CA ARG A 1070 7.96 -8.92 39.09
C ARG A 1070 6.88 -8.55 40.10
N VAL A 1071 6.34 -9.56 40.78
CA VAL A 1071 5.34 -9.43 41.83
C VAL A 1071 5.85 -10.13 43.08
N ASN A 1072 5.99 -9.41 44.19
CA ASN A 1072 6.19 -10.03 45.49
C ASN A 1072 4.85 -10.59 46.00
N LEU A 1073 4.73 -11.91 46.10
CA LEU A 1073 3.48 -12.58 46.47
C LEU A 1073 3.03 -12.25 47.91
N ASP A 1074 3.97 -12.12 48.84
CA ASP A 1074 3.67 -11.84 50.24
C ASP A 1074 3.12 -10.42 50.38
N LYS A 1075 3.78 -9.44 49.76
CA LYS A 1075 3.29 -8.05 49.77
C LYS A 1075 1.98 -7.89 49.01
N LEU A 1076 1.81 -8.59 47.89
CA LEU A 1076 0.56 -8.56 47.14
C LEU A 1076 -0.59 -9.07 48.02
N LYS A 1077 -0.37 -10.17 48.74
CA LYS A 1077 -1.33 -10.70 49.72
C LYS A 1077 -1.59 -9.75 50.88
N GLU A 1078 -0.56 -9.14 51.46
CA GLU A 1078 -0.67 -8.12 52.51
C GLU A 1078 -1.52 -6.91 52.07
N SER A 1079 -1.44 -6.56 50.78
CA SER A 1079 -2.24 -5.48 50.19
C SER A 1079 -3.74 -5.83 50.02
N GLY A 1080 -4.15 -7.04 50.37
CA GLY A 1080 -5.54 -7.52 50.34
C GLY A 1080 -5.92 -8.31 49.09
N GLU A 1081 -4.94 -8.68 48.26
CA GLU A 1081 -5.18 -9.45 47.03
C GLU A 1081 -5.20 -10.96 47.27
N ASP A 1082 -6.10 -11.66 46.57
CA ASP A 1082 -6.23 -13.10 46.65
C ASP A 1082 -5.23 -13.79 45.70
N ILE A 1083 -4.05 -14.12 46.21
CA ILE A 1083 -2.99 -14.78 45.45
C ILE A 1083 -3.38 -16.19 44.95
N THR A 1084 -4.43 -16.81 45.49
CA THR A 1084 -4.88 -18.15 45.04
C THR A 1084 -5.53 -18.13 43.66
N LYS A 1085 -5.91 -16.94 43.17
CA LYS A 1085 -6.48 -16.74 41.83
C LYS A 1085 -5.42 -16.61 40.73
N ILE A 1086 -4.14 -16.51 41.10
CA ILE A 1086 -3.03 -16.46 40.14
C ILE A 1086 -2.91 -17.85 39.47
N PRO A 1087 -3.04 -17.97 38.15
CA PRO A 1087 -3.08 -19.29 37.49
C PRO A 1087 -1.79 -20.12 37.64
N CYS A 1088 -0.63 -19.47 37.58
CA CYS A 1088 0.70 -20.09 37.69
C CYS A 1088 1.57 -19.29 38.68
N PRO A 1089 1.38 -19.44 40.01
CA PRO A 1089 2.16 -18.71 41.02
C PRO A 1089 3.65 -19.07 41.00
N GLU A 1090 4.02 -20.23 40.48
CA GLU A 1090 5.40 -20.69 40.29
C GLU A 1090 6.14 -20.03 39.11
N SER A 1091 5.48 -19.14 38.38
CA SER A 1091 6.08 -18.46 37.23
C SER A 1091 7.19 -17.48 37.65
N ARG A 1092 8.14 -17.19 36.74
CA ARG A 1092 9.20 -16.18 36.96
C ARG A 1092 8.69 -14.74 37.13
N THR A 1093 7.42 -14.49 36.85
CA THR A 1093 6.78 -13.20 37.11
C THR A 1093 6.55 -12.98 38.61
N MET A 1094 6.56 -14.06 39.39
CA MET A 1094 6.37 -14.04 40.84
C MET A 1094 7.73 -14.18 41.54
N SER A 1095 7.89 -13.44 42.64
CA SER A 1095 9.05 -13.49 43.51
C SER A 1095 8.61 -13.47 44.97
N ALA A 1096 9.47 -13.96 45.85
CA ALA A 1096 9.35 -13.78 47.30
C ALA A 1096 10.46 -12.88 47.85
N ASP A 1097 11.34 -12.38 46.98
CA ASP A 1097 12.53 -11.61 47.34
C ASP A 1097 12.34 -10.13 46.98
N ASP A 1098 12.43 -9.28 48.00
CA ASP A 1098 12.37 -7.82 47.87
C ASP A 1098 13.51 -7.27 47.01
N GLU A 1099 14.68 -7.91 47.03
CA GLU A 1099 15.82 -7.47 46.23
C GLU A 1099 15.56 -7.65 44.74
N ASP A 1100 14.86 -8.71 44.32
CA ASP A 1100 14.47 -8.91 42.91
C ASP A 1100 13.49 -7.83 42.43
N ILE A 1101 12.56 -7.39 43.29
CA ILE A 1101 11.63 -6.28 42.99
C ILE A 1101 12.41 -4.96 42.83
N HIS A 1102 13.34 -4.67 43.74
CA HIS A 1102 14.19 -3.49 43.68
C HIS A 1102 15.05 -3.47 42.41
N CYS A 1103 15.77 -4.56 42.16
CA CYS A 1103 16.62 -4.71 40.99
C CYS A 1103 15.82 -4.62 39.67
N LYS A 1104 14.58 -5.14 39.65
CA LYS A 1104 13.71 -5.00 38.48
C LYS A 1104 13.31 -3.54 38.26
N PHE A 1105 12.94 -2.81 39.31
CA PHE A 1105 12.56 -1.40 39.21
C PHE A 1105 13.73 -0.54 38.71
N THR A 1106 14.91 -0.65 39.33
CA THR A 1106 16.08 0.16 38.94
C THR A 1106 16.47 -0.09 37.49
N HIS A 1107 16.50 -1.34 37.05
CA HIS A 1107 16.83 -1.66 35.67
C HIS A 1107 15.78 -1.15 34.67
N SER A 1108 14.50 -1.42 34.92
CA SER A 1108 13.43 -1.16 33.94
C SER A 1108 12.99 0.31 33.89
N VAL A 1109 12.92 0.98 35.04
CA VAL A 1109 12.43 2.36 35.16
C VAL A 1109 13.56 3.38 35.07
N ILE A 1110 14.68 3.15 35.77
CA ILE A 1110 15.80 4.10 35.77
C ILE A 1110 16.67 3.89 34.52
N PHE A 1111 17.34 2.73 34.41
CA PHE A 1111 18.40 2.54 33.41
C PHE A 1111 17.90 2.33 31.97
N THR A 1112 16.73 1.72 31.77
CA THR A 1112 16.21 1.41 30.43
C THR A 1112 14.97 2.20 30.03
N ASN A 1113 14.65 3.27 30.78
CA ASN A 1113 13.60 4.22 30.43
C ASN A 1113 14.03 5.67 30.69
N LEU A 1114 14.21 6.08 31.96
CA LEU A 1114 14.56 7.47 32.27
C LEU A 1114 15.96 7.87 31.77
N CYS A 1115 16.98 7.02 31.90
CA CYS A 1115 18.33 7.34 31.41
C CYS A 1115 18.35 7.63 29.91
N PRO A 1116 17.85 6.75 29.00
CA PRO A 1116 17.88 7.06 27.57
C PRO A 1116 17.10 8.33 27.18
N VAL A 1117 15.99 8.64 27.84
CA VAL A 1117 15.21 9.86 27.57
C VAL A 1117 15.96 11.10 28.06
N ALA A 1118 16.58 11.03 29.25
CA ALA A 1118 17.42 12.11 29.77
C ALA A 1118 18.67 12.33 28.88
N ASP A 1119 19.29 11.25 28.41
CA ASP A 1119 20.44 11.31 27.50
C ASP A 1119 20.03 11.97 26.16
N ALA A 1120 18.87 11.63 25.61
CA ALA A 1120 18.36 12.29 24.40
C ALA A 1120 18.07 13.79 24.60
N LEU A 1121 17.55 14.18 25.77
CA LEU A 1121 17.31 15.58 26.13
C LEU A 1121 18.59 16.34 26.52
N SER A 1122 19.70 15.65 26.71
CA SER A 1122 20.98 16.26 27.07
C SER A 1122 21.56 17.17 25.98
N GLU A 1123 21.03 17.08 24.76
CA GLU A 1123 21.30 18.02 23.67
C GLU A 1123 20.84 19.46 23.97
N ILE A 1124 19.87 19.64 24.86
CA ILE A 1124 19.32 20.96 25.23
C ILE A 1124 19.71 21.36 26.66
N VAL A 1125 19.65 20.42 27.61
CA VAL A 1125 19.82 20.70 29.05
C VAL A 1125 20.85 19.75 29.63
N SER A 1126 21.75 20.24 30.51
CA SER A 1126 22.77 19.37 31.10
C SER A 1126 22.16 18.17 31.85
N PRO A 1127 22.79 16.98 31.81
CA PRO A 1127 22.30 15.80 32.53
C PRO A 1127 22.07 16.04 34.02
N SER A 1128 22.90 16.84 34.68
CA SER A 1128 22.77 17.14 36.11
C SER A 1128 21.44 17.84 36.45
N LEU A 1129 21.00 18.79 35.63
CA LEU A 1129 19.74 19.51 35.81
C LEU A 1129 18.53 18.60 35.53
N LEU A 1130 18.62 17.72 34.53
CA LEU A 1130 17.56 16.75 34.22
C LEU A 1130 17.35 15.78 35.40
N TRP A 1131 18.43 15.24 35.96
CA TRP A 1131 18.35 14.34 37.11
C TRP A 1131 17.98 15.03 38.42
N GLU A 1132 18.29 16.32 38.58
CA GLU A 1132 17.77 17.13 39.68
C GLU A 1132 16.24 17.20 39.66
N VAL A 1133 15.64 17.42 38.48
CA VAL A 1133 14.18 17.44 38.29
C VAL A 1133 13.57 16.06 38.58
N ILE A 1134 14.16 14.99 38.04
CA ILE A 1134 13.67 13.61 38.27
C ILE A 1134 13.76 13.26 39.77
N ARG A 1135 14.85 13.61 40.45
CA ARG A 1135 15.00 13.40 41.90
C ARG A 1135 13.94 14.15 42.69
N ALA A 1136 13.70 15.43 42.39
CA ALA A 1136 12.65 16.21 43.03
C ALA A 1136 11.28 15.54 42.86
N ARG A 1137 11.03 14.93 41.69
CA ARG A 1137 9.81 14.17 41.41
C ARG A 1137 9.71 12.88 42.23
N VAL A 1138 10.79 12.11 42.38
CA VAL A 1138 10.82 10.92 43.27
C VAL A 1138 10.48 11.31 44.70
N THR A 1139 11.10 12.38 45.24
CA THR A 1139 10.78 12.91 46.57
C THR A 1139 9.31 13.30 46.68
N LYS A 1140 8.77 13.96 45.65
CA LYS A 1140 7.37 14.39 45.67
C LYS A 1140 6.38 13.23 45.72
N VAL A 1141 6.62 12.19 44.93
CA VAL A 1141 5.78 10.98 44.93
C VAL A 1141 5.84 10.28 46.28
N TYR A 1142 7.03 10.20 46.89
CA TYR A 1142 7.21 9.63 48.22
C TYR A 1142 6.47 10.42 49.32
N GLU A 1143 6.56 11.75 49.33
CA GLU A 1143 5.82 12.61 50.28
C GLU A 1143 4.30 12.44 50.18
N VAL A 1144 3.77 12.35 48.96
CA VAL A 1144 2.32 12.16 48.74
C VAL A 1144 1.91 10.77 49.20
N PHE A 1145 2.67 9.73 48.81
CA PHE A 1145 2.38 8.34 49.17
C PHE A 1145 2.35 8.13 50.68
N THR A 1146 3.37 8.62 51.40
CA THR A 1146 3.47 8.48 52.86
C THR A 1146 2.39 9.26 53.61
N LYS A 1147 1.97 10.43 53.09
CA LYS A 1147 0.89 11.23 53.66
C LYS A 1147 -0.48 10.54 53.55
N ASP A 1148 -0.72 9.83 52.45
CA ASP A 1148 -1.99 9.15 52.17
C ASP A 1148 -2.04 7.72 52.74
N LEU A 1149 -0.93 7.24 53.31
CA LEU A 1149 -0.83 5.90 53.89
C LEU A 1149 -1.59 5.82 55.23
N PRO A 1150 -2.45 4.80 55.46
CA PRO A 1150 -3.05 4.58 56.77
C PRO A 1150 -1.97 4.34 57.84
N LYS A 1151 -2.11 4.98 59.01
CA LYS A 1151 -1.14 4.85 60.12
C LYS A 1151 -0.96 3.42 60.66
N THR A 1152 -1.81 2.49 60.25
CA THR A 1152 -1.75 1.07 60.62
C THR A 1152 -0.88 0.22 59.69
N ASP A 1153 -0.38 0.79 58.58
CA ASP A 1153 0.28 0.07 57.48
C ASP A 1153 1.82 0.17 57.55
N THR A 1154 2.39 -0.15 58.73
CA THR A 1154 3.83 0.05 59.03
C THR A 1154 4.79 -0.78 58.18
N SER A 1155 4.36 -1.94 57.65
CA SER A 1155 5.16 -2.75 56.73
C SER A 1155 5.41 -2.03 55.41
N VAL A 1156 4.33 -1.48 54.82
CA VAL A 1156 4.38 -0.72 53.55
C VAL A 1156 5.20 0.56 53.72
N GLU A 1157 5.03 1.27 54.83
CA GLU A 1157 5.80 2.48 55.14
C GLU A 1157 7.30 2.19 55.24
N ASN A 1158 7.70 1.15 55.98
CA ASN A 1158 9.11 0.78 56.13
C ASN A 1158 9.76 0.41 54.79
N PHE A 1159 9.08 -0.39 53.97
CA PHE A 1159 9.58 -0.76 52.65
C PHE A 1159 9.69 0.45 51.71
N ALA A 1160 8.71 1.37 51.74
CA ALA A 1160 8.77 2.60 50.96
C ALA A 1160 9.96 3.49 51.39
N ASN A 1161 10.18 3.64 52.70
CA ASN A 1161 11.29 4.41 53.27
C ASN A 1161 12.65 3.83 52.85
N GLU A 1162 12.81 2.51 52.97
CA GLU A 1162 14.05 1.83 52.58
C GLU A 1162 14.33 2.00 51.08
N HIS A 1163 13.34 1.73 50.23
CA HIS A 1163 13.50 1.87 48.79
C HIS A 1163 13.81 3.31 48.38
N PHE A 1164 13.10 4.29 48.97
CA PHE A 1164 13.34 5.71 48.72
C PHE A 1164 14.78 6.10 49.10
N TYR A 1165 15.25 5.70 50.29
CA TYR A 1165 16.61 5.92 50.72
C TYR A 1165 17.63 5.31 49.76
N ARG A 1166 17.42 4.06 49.31
CA ARG A 1166 18.26 3.42 48.30
C ARG A 1166 18.30 4.23 47.01
N LEU A 1167 17.16 4.73 46.52
CA LEU A 1167 17.13 5.52 45.29
C LEU A 1167 17.85 6.86 45.39
N THR A 1168 17.78 7.57 46.52
CA THR A 1168 18.29 8.96 46.62
C THR A 1168 19.65 9.09 47.28
N SER A 1169 20.05 8.11 48.09
CA SER A 1169 21.16 8.24 49.03
C SER A 1169 22.24 7.18 48.90
N THR A 1170 22.09 6.16 48.05
CA THR A 1170 23.20 5.27 47.70
C THR A 1170 23.92 5.75 46.44
N PRO A 1171 25.27 5.66 46.38
CA PRO A 1171 26.03 6.12 45.22
C PRO A 1171 25.88 5.21 43.99
N VAL A 1172 25.37 3.98 44.18
CA VAL A 1172 25.19 2.99 43.12
C VAL A 1172 23.80 2.34 43.17
N LEU A 1173 23.31 1.91 42.01
CA LEU A 1173 22.08 1.14 41.82
C LEU A 1173 22.37 -0.12 40.97
N PRO A 1174 21.62 -1.22 41.19
CA PRO A 1174 21.76 -2.43 40.39
C PRO A 1174 21.19 -2.25 38.97
N GLN A 1175 21.96 -2.65 37.97
CA GLN A 1175 21.57 -2.76 36.55
C GLN A 1175 21.82 -4.19 36.06
N LYS A 1176 20.94 -4.76 35.23
CA LYS A 1176 21.17 -6.11 34.69
C LYS A 1176 22.49 -6.22 33.94
N ALA A 1177 23.24 -7.27 34.28
CA ALA A 1177 24.49 -7.68 33.64
C ALA A 1177 24.19 -8.57 32.43
N LEU A 1178 23.69 -7.96 31.35
CA LEU A 1178 23.17 -8.65 30.16
C LEU A 1178 24.21 -9.55 29.49
N LEU A 1179 25.48 -9.13 29.46
CA LEU A 1179 26.56 -9.90 28.87
C LEU A 1179 26.90 -11.12 29.73
N THR A 1180 27.02 -10.93 31.04
CA THR A 1180 27.23 -11.99 32.03
C THR A 1180 26.10 -13.01 32.01
N MET A 1181 24.85 -12.54 31.99
CA MET A 1181 23.66 -13.39 31.86
C MET A 1181 23.72 -14.24 30.58
N ARG A 1182 24.19 -13.65 29.46
CA ARG A 1182 24.32 -14.37 28.20
C ARG A 1182 25.41 -15.43 28.26
N VAL A 1183 26.59 -15.10 28.77
CA VAL A 1183 27.73 -16.03 28.85
C VAL A 1183 27.45 -17.17 29.84
N LEU A 1184 26.78 -16.90 30.96
CA LEU A 1184 26.46 -17.88 32.02
C LEU A 1184 25.09 -18.56 31.85
N ALA A 1185 24.43 -18.39 30.70
CA ALA A 1185 23.03 -18.81 30.51
C ALA A 1185 22.77 -20.32 30.74
N LYS A 1186 23.78 -21.19 30.52
CA LYS A 1186 23.63 -22.65 30.73
C LYS A 1186 23.86 -23.11 32.17
N THR A 1187 24.69 -22.40 32.94
CA THR A 1187 25.07 -22.77 34.32
C THR A 1187 24.16 -22.14 35.38
N SER A 1188 23.46 -21.06 35.04
CA SER A 1188 22.76 -20.20 36.01
C SER A 1188 21.29 -20.57 36.29
N GLY A 1189 20.73 -21.60 35.67
CA GLY A 1189 19.30 -21.94 35.83
C GLY A 1189 18.32 -20.83 35.37
N GLY A 1190 18.84 -19.78 34.73
CA GLY A 1190 18.09 -18.60 34.28
C GLY A 1190 17.79 -17.57 35.38
N MET A 1191 18.66 -17.42 36.37
CA MET A 1191 18.69 -16.28 37.30
C MET A 1191 19.08 -14.97 36.59
N ASP A 1192 18.53 -13.85 37.04
CA ASP A 1192 18.94 -12.51 36.60
C ASP A 1192 20.21 -12.09 37.36
N TYR A 1193 21.23 -11.61 36.64
CA TYR A 1193 22.46 -11.07 37.25
C TYR A 1193 22.46 -9.55 37.16
N TYR A 1194 23.02 -8.90 38.18
CA TYR A 1194 23.08 -7.45 38.27
C TYR A 1194 24.51 -6.99 38.59
N THR A 1195 24.89 -5.85 38.02
CA THR A 1195 26.11 -5.10 38.33
C THR A 1195 25.72 -3.76 38.95
N MET A 1196 26.55 -3.23 39.86
CA MET A 1196 26.31 -1.96 40.52
C MET A 1196 26.83 -0.81 39.64
N GLN A 1197 25.97 0.15 39.34
CA GLN A 1197 26.25 1.28 38.45
C GLN A 1197 26.01 2.60 39.16
N SER A 1198 26.72 3.65 38.74
CA SER A 1198 26.56 5.00 39.30
C SER A 1198 25.09 5.40 39.33
N ASN A 1199 24.61 5.80 40.50
CA ASN A 1199 23.22 6.20 40.71
C ASN A 1199 23.02 7.65 40.23
N PRO A 1200 22.25 7.88 39.14
CA PRO A 1200 22.05 9.24 38.64
C PRO A 1200 21.16 10.10 39.56
N LEU A 1201 20.43 9.48 40.50
CA LEU A 1201 19.63 10.18 41.51
C LEU A 1201 20.44 10.54 42.76
N TYR A 1202 21.67 10.05 42.91
CA TYR A 1202 22.48 10.28 44.11
C TYR A 1202 22.74 11.78 44.33
N TYR A 1203 22.45 12.25 45.54
CA TYR A 1203 22.81 13.58 46.01
C TYR A 1203 23.71 13.43 47.23
N GLU A 1204 24.95 13.91 47.13
CA GLU A 1204 25.82 14.04 48.29
C GLU A 1204 25.49 15.37 48.98
N PRO A 1205 24.94 15.38 50.21
CA PRO A 1205 24.68 16.61 50.93
C PRO A 1205 26.03 17.31 51.17
N LYS A 1206 26.19 18.52 50.65
CA LYS A 1206 27.38 19.34 50.90
C LYS A 1206 27.41 19.87 52.33
#